data_AF-A0A7D5ZLZ9-F1
#
_entry.id   AF-A0A7D5ZLZ9-F1
#
_cell.length_a   1.000
_cell.length_b   1.000
_cell.length_c   1.000
_cell.angle_alpha   90.00
_cell.angle_beta   90.00
_cell.angle_gamma   90.00
#
_symmetry.space_group_name_H-M   'P 1'
#
loop_
_entity.id
_entity.type
_entity.pdbx_description
1 polymer ?
#
loop_
_entity_poly.entity_id
_entity_poly.type
_entity_poly.pdbx_seq_one_letter_code
_entity_poly.pdbx_strand_id
1 'polypeptide(L)'
;MGWFRTMGADSRPPAISILSQLDGEPVGAGVLLPGQHVLTCAHVVNCAVGSDMLAVKYPGHISLRIRVYGPASTHMCQAELTAWIAPRLGDGGLGAYEWNGDLAVLRLDSALPPGIQPPRWRPMAEKQLVRAWHGGAERSSFADVEVTECNGRFGYVDALRDKLAVDRGYSGGPLWSGRDRAVVGLVTAKLNTDGSLRRAWGIPWQRIRDELTGAGLADLTTQPDDDMRGDPFYAELVALLDRGLSHPEDWARCGRAVARECGLEHSGDGEPSAEEFARLVLTHERALPALVGALRHTAPHLADELLLAGRGTRFPRLLSPGEFDLLVRRLEALDAASLARLPAALRAALPLAVVPEPLVSRASRGHGIGDLVGYLEGLPGPHVSSFAHPGEAAPVPGLVRVVEFLAAGCPPEQRGALRHWGTQVVARLAIHQSALEDRRRDAEEWAARQERAAAPRLLVELSSSGTVNGAACYRLRLWCDDADGPRRISEEDDRPRTAQEATREIFDALAPFHPREPDGPLPVVALIVDRDGLELPADEWRDSGLGRVLTRVLGAEYPLVVDCPELRELGGRRSEAEWRQRWKRLDEGGVLEVTHPGTDQNEVYGVLMEQRHIAQVMVDVPSAARSAIVQTCLVVGVPVILWDRSDTCRSPVVRHVAGVPVRSLPEAVRMYRAKTLQRPEDFTGRPVLTWADADRPDPRPQLELADPTESL
;
A
#
# COMPACT_ATOMS: atom_id res chain seq x y z
N MET A 1 7.74 25.08 -19.48
CA MET A 1 7.66 26.02 -18.33
C MET A 1 8.86 26.96 -18.42
N GLY A 2 8.63 28.28 -18.42
CA GLY A 2 9.66 29.29 -18.74
C GLY A 2 10.77 29.34 -17.69
N TRP A 3 10.37 29.49 -16.41
CA TRP A 3 11.27 29.61 -15.26
C TRP A 3 11.64 28.31 -14.57
N PHE A 4 10.73 27.33 -14.55
CA PHE A 4 10.93 26.03 -13.93
C PHE A 4 11.26 24.98 -14.99
N ARG A 5 12.43 24.34 -14.92
CA ARG A 5 12.90 23.38 -15.94
C ARG A 5 13.41 22.10 -15.28
N THR A 6 13.15 20.93 -15.84
CA THR A 6 13.69 19.68 -15.29
C THR A 6 15.23 19.68 -15.40
N MET A 7 15.92 19.42 -14.28
CA MET A 7 17.38 19.31 -14.24
C MET A 7 17.87 18.25 -15.23
N GLY A 8 18.85 18.60 -16.07
CA GLY A 8 19.43 17.65 -17.02
C GLY A 8 18.48 17.22 -18.14
N ALA A 9 17.39 17.96 -18.40
CA ALA A 9 16.66 17.84 -19.65
C ALA A 9 17.62 18.17 -20.80
N ASP A 10 18.30 17.14 -21.31
CA ASP A 10 18.91 17.16 -22.63
C ASP A 10 17.91 17.89 -23.54
N SER A 11 18.38 18.86 -24.30
CA SER A 11 17.54 19.64 -25.21
C SER A 11 16.95 18.78 -26.35
N ARG A 12 16.98 17.45 -26.22
CA ARG A 12 16.59 16.45 -27.20
C ARG A 12 15.26 15.82 -26.77
N PRO A 13 14.24 15.77 -27.65
CA PRO A 13 13.04 14.98 -27.39
C PRO A 13 13.39 13.50 -27.30
N PRO A 14 12.61 12.65 -26.60
CA PRO A 14 12.84 11.21 -26.57
C PRO A 14 13.02 10.67 -27.99
N ALA A 15 14.15 9.99 -28.24
CA ALA A 15 14.37 9.41 -29.55
C ALA A 15 13.53 8.13 -29.68
N ILE A 16 12.99 7.90 -30.87
CA ILE A 16 12.18 6.72 -31.16
C ILE A 16 12.66 6.10 -32.47
N SER A 17 12.98 4.82 -32.46
CA SER A 17 13.28 4.01 -33.64
C SER A 17 12.08 3.14 -34.00
N ILE A 18 11.70 3.12 -35.27
CA ILE A 18 10.80 2.11 -35.83
C ILE A 18 11.65 1.04 -36.49
N LEU A 19 11.48 -0.20 -36.05
CA LEU A 19 12.31 -1.31 -36.48
C LEU A 19 11.64 -2.11 -37.60
N SER A 20 12.43 -2.48 -38.59
CA SER A 20 12.04 -3.41 -39.65
C SER A 20 11.69 -4.78 -39.08
N GLN A 21 10.63 -5.39 -39.61
CA GLN A 21 10.27 -6.77 -39.30
C GLN A 21 11.21 -7.78 -39.98
N LEU A 22 11.91 -7.38 -41.06
CA LEU A 22 12.77 -8.27 -41.84
C LEU A 22 14.11 -8.52 -41.14
N ASP A 23 14.77 -7.46 -40.65
CA ASP A 23 16.14 -7.50 -40.12
C ASP A 23 16.26 -6.88 -38.71
N GLY A 24 15.23 -6.21 -38.20
CA GLY A 24 15.25 -5.57 -36.88
C GLY A 24 16.01 -4.24 -36.84
N GLU A 25 16.49 -3.75 -37.99
CA GLU A 25 17.21 -2.49 -38.10
C GLU A 25 16.25 -1.29 -38.13
N PRO A 26 16.68 -0.10 -37.66
CA PRO A 26 15.86 1.11 -37.74
C PRO A 26 15.63 1.53 -39.20
N VAL A 27 14.36 1.56 -39.62
CA VAL A 27 13.96 2.04 -40.97
C VAL A 27 13.52 3.51 -40.96
N GLY A 28 13.26 4.05 -39.79
CA GLY A 28 12.91 5.46 -39.59
C GLY A 28 12.73 5.77 -38.11
N ALA A 29 12.19 6.96 -37.87
CA ALA A 29 12.00 7.52 -36.54
C ALA A 29 10.53 7.85 -36.27
N GLY A 30 10.24 8.24 -35.03
CA GLY A 30 8.92 8.69 -34.60
C GLY A 30 9.00 9.77 -33.53
N VAL A 31 7.84 10.32 -33.21
CA VAL A 31 7.65 11.31 -32.15
C VAL A 31 6.54 10.86 -31.22
N LEU A 32 6.79 10.89 -29.91
CA LEU A 32 5.79 10.53 -28.92
C LEU A 32 4.64 11.56 -28.91
N LEU A 33 3.41 11.07 -28.85
CA LEU A 33 2.17 11.82 -28.67
C LEU A 33 1.52 11.44 -27.31
N PRO A 34 0.57 12.24 -26.80
CA PRO A 34 -0.21 11.89 -25.61
C PRO A 34 -0.87 10.50 -25.70
N GLY A 35 -1.15 9.91 -24.53
CA GLY A 35 -1.84 8.62 -24.46
C GLY A 35 -1.03 7.43 -24.99
N GLN A 36 0.31 7.51 -24.94
CA GLN A 36 1.23 6.45 -25.40
C GLN A 36 1.13 6.16 -26.91
N HIS A 37 0.90 7.19 -27.70
CA HIS A 37 0.92 7.10 -29.16
C HIS A 37 2.26 7.56 -29.72
N VAL A 38 2.65 7.05 -30.88
CA VAL A 38 3.82 7.45 -31.64
C VAL A 38 3.36 7.89 -33.02
N LEU A 39 3.73 9.10 -33.40
CA LEU A 39 3.53 9.63 -34.74
C LEU A 39 4.77 9.38 -35.60
N THR A 40 4.56 8.95 -36.82
CA THR A 40 5.62 8.76 -37.83
C THR A 40 5.07 8.97 -39.24
N CYS A 41 5.91 8.81 -40.26
CA CYS A 41 5.48 8.77 -41.64
C CYS A 41 4.88 7.40 -41.99
N ALA A 42 3.81 7.38 -42.77
CA ALA A 42 3.16 6.15 -43.24
C ALA A 42 4.14 5.28 -44.07
N HIS A 43 5.00 5.91 -44.86
CA HIS A 43 6.00 5.20 -45.64
C HIS A 43 7.06 4.50 -44.78
N VAL A 44 7.36 5.01 -43.58
CA VAL A 44 8.27 4.33 -42.63
C VAL A 44 7.64 3.02 -42.16
N VAL A 45 6.34 3.02 -41.92
CA VAL A 45 5.57 1.81 -41.61
C VAL A 45 5.55 0.85 -42.80
N ASN A 46 5.35 1.34 -44.03
CA ASN A 46 5.46 0.51 -45.24
C ASN A 46 6.83 -0.16 -45.35
N CYS A 47 7.92 0.60 -45.15
CA CYS A 47 9.27 0.06 -45.13
C CYS A 47 9.46 -0.97 -43.99
N ALA A 48 8.91 -0.72 -42.80
CA ALA A 48 9.02 -1.63 -41.66
C ALA A 48 8.39 -3.00 -41.91
N VAL A 49 7.29 -3.05 -42.69
CA VAL A 49 6.60 -4.29 -43.07
C VAL A 49 7.06 -4.85 -44.43
N GLY A 50 8.07 -4.25 -45.06
CA GLY A 50 8.61 -4.70 -46.35
C GLY A 50 7.72 -4.42 -47.57
N SER A 51 6.80 -3.45 -47.48
CA SER A 51 5.95 -3.00 -48.57
C SER A 51 6.59 -1.88 -49.40
N ASP A 52 6.02 -1.61 -50.59
CA ASP A 52 6.40 -0.43 -51.37
C ASP A 52 6.21 0.85 -50.54
N MET A 53 7.22 1.73 -50.58
CA MET A 53 7.29 2.92 -49.74
C MET A 53 6.04 3.80 -49.86
N LEU A 54 5.51 3.97 -51.07
CA LEU A 54 4.37 4.84 -51.35
C LEU A 54 3.08 4.05 -51.55
N ALA A 55 3.02 2.81 -51.03
CA ALA A 55 1.80 2.01 -51.05
C ALA A 55 0.66 2.76 -50.32
N VAL A 56 -0.42 3.00 -51.07
CA VAL A 56 -1.61 3.70 -50.55
C VAL A 56 -2.59 2.77 -49.83
N LYS A 57 -2.48 1.46 -50.09
CA LYS A 57 -3.36 0.44 -49.50
C LYS A 57 -3.08 0.34 -48.01
N TYR A 58 -4.14 0.39 -47.19
CA TYR A 58 -4.03 0.19 -45.75
C TYR A 58 -3.32 -1.15 -45.45
N PRO A 59 -2.26 -1.16 -44.62
CA PRO A 59 -1.47 -2.36 -44.36
C PRO A 59 -2.19 -3.40 -43.48
N GLY A 60 -3.37 -3.08 -42.94
CA GLY A 60 -4.12 -3.97 -42.05
C GLY A 60 -3.71 -3.80 -40.58
N HIS A 61 -4.11 -4.76 -39.74
CA HIS A 61 -3.67 -4.80 -38.35
C HIS A 61 -2.23 -5.28 -38.28
N ILE A 62 -1.31 -4.33 -38.07
CA ILE A 62 0.12 -4.60 -37.95
C ILE A 62 0.60 -4.24 -36.54
N SER A 63 1.55 -5.02 -36.04
CA SER A 63 2.27 -4.73 -34.80
C SER A 63 3.76 -4.60 -35.10
N LEU A 64 4.34 -3.46 -34.71
CA LEU A 64 5.73 -3.10 -34.99
C LEU A 64 6.53 -3.03 -33.70
N ARG A 65 7.80 -3.43 -33.78
CA ARG A 65 8.76 -3.22 -32.70
C ARG A 65 9.25 -1.78 -32.71
N ILE A 66 9.13 -1.11 -31.57
CA ILE A 66 9.58 0.27 -31.37
C ILE A 66 10.64 0.30 -30.27
N ARG A 67 11.71 1.06 -30.50
CA ARG A 67 12.72 1.35 -29.48
C ARG A 67 12.61 2.80 -29.03
N VAL A 68 12.36 3.01 -27.73
CA VAL A 68 12.23 4.34 -27.12
C VAL A 68 13.45 4.59 -26.23
N TYR A 69 14.20 5.66 -26.51
CA TYR A 69 15.42 6.00 -25.78
C TYR A 69 15.10 7.08 -24.75
N GLY A 70 15.10 6.70 -23.47
CA GLY A 70 15.00 7.61 -22.35
C GLY A 70 16.38 8.10 -21.87
N PRO A 71 16.42 9.02 -20.89
CA PRO A 71 17.67 9.59 -20.36
C PRO A 71 18.61 8.55 -19.72
N ALA A 72 18.04 7.53 -19.07
CA ALA A 72 18.78 6.53 -18.29
C ALA A 72 18.71 5.10 -18.87
N SER A 73 17.75 4.83 -19.75
CA SER A 73 17.46 3.47 -20.25
C SER A 73 16.80 3.49 -21.62
N THR A 74 16.93 2.37 -22.32
CA THR A 74 16.27 2.13 -23.61
C THR A 74 15.17 1.10 -23.41
N HIS A 75 13.97 1.39 -23.93
CA HIS A 75 12.78 0.56 -23.79
C HIS A 75 12.40 -0.03 -25.15
N MET A 76 12.11 -1.32 -25.16
CA MET A 76 11.56 -2.02 -26.33
C MET A 76 10.07 -2.22 -26.09
N CYS A 77 9.24 -1.77 -27.03
CA CYS A 77 7.78 -1.86 -26.97
C CYS A 77 7.24 -2.50 -28.24
N GLN A 78 6.06 -3.11 -28.17
CA GLN A 78 5.26 -3.35 -29.37
C GLN A 78 4.30 -2.19 -29.58
N ALA A 79 3.96 -1.92 -30.84
CA ALA A 79 3.04 -0.86 -31.16
C ALA A 79 2.09 -1.27 -32.28
N GLU A 80 0.80 -1.06 -32.05
CA GLU A 80 -0.25 -1.36 -33.01
C GLU A 80 -0.58 -0.13 -33.85
N LEU A 81 -0.77 -0.30 -35.16
CA LEU A 81 -1.23 0.77 -36.02
C LEU A 81 -2.69 1.13 -35.68
N THR A 82 -2.91 2.35 -35.20
CA THR A 82 -4.24 2.86 -34.83
C THR A 82 -4.81 3.85 -35.83
N ALA A 83 -3.97 4.55 -36.57
CA ALA A 83 -4.41 5.42 -37.65
C ALA A 83 -3.44 5.44 -38.83
N TRP A 84 -4.01 5.51 -40.03
CA TRP A 84 -3.27 5.49 -41.28
C TRP A 84 -3.78 6.55 -42.23
N ILE A 85 -2.93 7.51 -42.55
CA ILE A 85 -3.19 8.56 -43.53
C ILE A 85 -2.21 8.33 -44.68
N ALA A 86 -2.70 7.67 -45.73
CA ALA A 86 -1.89 7.21 -46.84
C ALA A 86 -1.10 8.35 -47.54
N PRO A 87 0.09 8.08 -48.10
CA PRO A 87 0.78 8.99 -49.01
C PRO A 87 -0.08 9.29 -50.26
N ARG A 88 -0.19 10.56 -50.67
CA ARG A 88 -1.02 10.99 -51.81
C ARG A 88 -0.21 11.83 -52.81
N LEU A 89 0.15 11.22 -53.95
CA LEU A 89 0.94 11.85 -55.02
C LEU A 89 0.15 12.85 -55.89
N GLY A 90 -1.17 12.68 -56.02
CA GLY A 90 -2.02 13.45 -56.93
C GLY A 90 -2.58 14.78 -56.40
N ASP A 91 -2.23 15.16 -55.16
CA ASP A 91 -2.88 16.25 -54.41
C ASP A 91 -2.00 17.51 -54.31
N GLY A 92 -1.33 17.87 -55.41
CA GLY A 92 -0.68 19.18 -55.58
C GLY A 92 0.73 19.35 -55.02
N GLY A 93 1.54 18.29 -54.93
CA GLY A 93 3.01 18.42 -54.91
C GLY A 93 3.56 18.75 -56.29
N LEU A 94 4.82 19.14 -56.43
CA LEU A 94 5.50 19.42 -57.72
C LEU A 94 5.63 18.20 -58.67
N GLY A 95 4.80 17.16 -58.51
CA GLY A 95 4.58 16.08 -59.46
C GLY A 95 5.70 15.04 -59.58
N ALA A 96 6.85 15.23 -58.92
CA ALA A 96 7.98 14.30 -59.00
C ALA A 96 8.55 13.83 -57.65
N TYR A 97 8.38 14.59 -56.55
CA TYR A 97 9.10 14.33 -55.28
C TYR A 97 8.31 14.56 -53.98
N GLU A 98 7.12 15.14 -54.05
CA GLU A 98 6.32 15.59 -52.89
C GLU A 98 4.96 14.89 -52.88
N TRP A 99 4.44 14.58 -51.69
CA TRP A 99 3.14 13.96 -51.51
C TRP A 99 2.47 14.43 -50.21
N ASN A 100 1.15 14.52 -50.21
CA ASN A 100 0.36 14.84 -49.01
C ASN A 100 0.08 13.58 -48.18
N GLY A 101 -0.46 13.78 -46.98
CA GLY A 101 -0.75 12.70 -46.04
C GLY A 101 0.56 12.15 -45.47
N ASP A 102 0.77 10.84 -45.65
CA ASP A 102 1.96 10.13 -45.19
C ASP A 102 2.18 10.23 -43.67
N LEU A 103 1.12 9.96 -42.91
CA LEU A 103 1.16 9.90 -41.45
C LEU A 103 0.63 8.57 -40.96
N ALA A 104 1.29 8.01 -39.96
CA ALA A 104 0.82 6.84 -39.22
C ALA A 104 0.91 7.10 -37.71
N VAL A 105 -0.11 6.65 -36.99
CA VAL A 105 -0.17 6.68 -35.53
C VAL A 105 -0.11 5.25 -35.01
N LEU A 106 0.85 4.99 -34.13
CA LEU A 106 1.08 3.70 -33.50
C LEU A 106 0.79 3.82 -32.00
N ARG A 107 0.03 2.91 -31.41
CA ARG A 107 -0.22 2.87 -29.96
C ARG A 107 0.67 1.83 -29.30
N LEU A 108 1.42 2.23 -28.28
CA LEU A 108 2.29 1.35 -27.51
C LEU A 108 1.45 0.40 -26.63
N ASP A 109 1.91 -0.84 -26.47
CA ASP A 109 1.28 -1.87 -25.64
C ASP A 109 1.61 -1.75 -24.15
N SER A 110 2.69 -1.04 -23.81
CA SER A 110 3.20 -0.89 -22.45
C SER A 110 3.38 0.57 -22.04
N ALA A 111 3.00 0.88 -20.79
CA ALA A 111 3.26 2.18 -20.18
C ALA A 111 4.75 2.53 -20.17
N LEU A 112 5.08 3.71 -20.68
CA LEU A 112 6.43 4.26 -20.58
C LEU A 112 6.70 4.78 -19.16
N PRO A 113 7.96 4.75 -18.69
CA PRO A 113 8.33 5.34 -17.40
C PRO A 113 7.97 6.83 -17.32
N PRO A 114 7.67 7.37 -16.12
CA PRO A 114 7.26 8.77 -15.95
C PRO A 114 8.25 9.81 -16.52
N GLY A 115 9.54 9.47 -16.63
CA GLY A 115 10.58 10.33 -17.19
C GLY A 115 10.57 10.49 -18.71
N ILE A 116 9.73 9.74 -19.44
CA ILE A 116 9.61 9.82 -20.90
C ILE A 116 8.26 10.45 -21.25
N GLN A 117 8.28 11.71 -21.68
CA GLN A 117 7.07 12.50 -21.93
C GLN A 117 7.02 12.99 -23.39
N PRO A 118 5.81 13.16 -23.97
CA PRO A 118 5.65 13.73 -25.30
C PRO A 118 6.27 15.14 -25.39
N PRO A 119 7.01 15.48 -26.47
CA PRO A 119 7.49 16.84 -26.65
C PRO A 119 6.33 17.80 -26.97
N ARG A 120 6.59 19.09 -26.76
CA ARG A 120 5.69 20.16 -27.19
C ARG A 120 5.72 20.31 -28.71
N TRP A 121 4.61 20.71 -29.29
CA TRP A 121 4.52 21.04 -30.71
C TRP A 121 4.34 22.54 -30.94
N ARG A 122 4.97 23.07 -31.99
CA ARG A 122 4.84 24.47 -32.42
C ARG A 122 4.68 24.56 -33.93
N PRO A 123 4.01 25.61 -34.45
CA PRO A 123 3.98 25.88 -35.87
C PRO A 123 5.40 25.99 -36.45
N MET A 124 5.63 25.36 -37.61
CA MET A 124 6.84 25.59 -38.39
C MET A 124 6.80 26.98 -39.03
N ALA A 125 7.94 27.66 -39.04
CA ALA A 125 8.08 28.97 -39.68
C ALA A 125 9.43 29.06 -40.41
N GLU A 126 9.48 29.90 -41.44
CA GLU A 126 10.73 30.20 -42.16
C GLU A 126 11.80 30.75 -41.23
N LYS A 127 13.07 30.47 -41.56
CA LYS A 127 14.28 30.84 -40.82
C LYS A 127 14.38 30.20 -39.43
N GLN A 128 13.54 29.21 -39.10
CA GLN A 128 13.71 28.42 -37.89
C GLN A 128 14.91 27.49 -38.04
N LEU A 129 15.84 27.57 -37.09
CA LEU A 129 16.92 26.60 -36.94
C LEU A 129 16.40 25.38 -36.22
N VAL A 130 16.47 24.22 -36.88
CA VAL A 130 15.94 22.97 -36.37
C VAL A 130 16.96 21.85 -36.47
N ARG A 131 16.82 20.85 -35.60
CA ARG A 131 17.63 19.66 -35.58
C ARG A 131 16.80 18.44 -35.91
N ALA A 132 17.29 17.62 -36.84
CA ALA A 132 16.74 16.31 -37.17
C ALA A 132 17.65 15.20 -36.61
N TRP A 133 17.09 14.09 -36.14
CA TRP A 133 17.85 12.93 -35.68
C TRP A 133 17.59 11.70 -36.54
N HIS A 134 18.62 10.89 -36.70
CA HIS A 134 18.52 9.60 -37.36
C HIS A 134 17.77 8.59 -36.48
N GLY A 135 17.01 7.70 -37.10
CA GLY A 135 16.26 6.61 -36.44
C GLY A 135 17.14 5.63 -35.67
N GLY A 136 18.46 5.59 -35.89
CA GLY A 136 19.41 4.83 -35.08
C GLY A 136 19.69 5.42 -33.69
N ALA A 137 19.20 6.63 -33.41
CA ALA A 137 19.27 7.33 -32.12
C ALA A 137 20.66 7.64 -31.53
N GLU A 138 21.76 7.26 -32.20
CA GLU A 138 23.13 7.62 -31.82
C GLU A 138 23.27 9.12 -31.55
N ARG A 139 23.98 9.47 -30.47
CA ARG A 139 24.09 10.87 -29.99
C ARG A 139 24.76 11.80 -30.99
N SER A 140 25.63 11.28 -31.86
CA SER A 140 26.34 12.02 -32.92
C SER A 140 25.57 12.11 -34.24
N SER A 141 24.48 11.37 -34.39
CA SER A 141 23.80 11.18 -35.68
C SER A 141 22.59 12.12 -35.81
N PHE A 142 22.90 13.41 -35.91
CA PHE A 142 21.92 14.50 -36.09
C PHE A 142 22.34 15.47 -37.21
N ALA A 143 21.36 16.13 -37.82
CA ALA A 143 21.56 17.16 -38.83
C ALA A 143 20.97 18.49 -38.32
N ASP A 144 21.80 19.54 -38.31
CA ASP A 144 21.35 20.90 -38.06
C ASP A 144 20.97 21.54 -39.40
N VAL A 145 19.71 21.96 -39.52
CA VAL A 145 19.12 22.48 -40.76
C VAL A 145 18.34 23.76 -40.48
N GLU A 146 18.17 24.58 -41.51
CA GLU A 146 17.31 25.78 -41.45
C GLU A 146 16.07 25.56 -42.30
N VAL A 147 14.91 25.94 -41.79
CA VAL A 147 13.66 25.99 -42.57
C VAL A 147 13.75 27.16 -43.55
N THR A 148 14.00 26.87 -44.82
CA THR A 148 14.16 27.92 -45.84
C THR A 148 12.84 28.40 -46.42
N GLU A 149 11.83 27.54 -46.44
CA GLU A 149 10.50 27.84 -46.98
C GLU A 149 9.45 26.97 -46.26
N CYS A 150 8.30 27.56 -45.92
CA CYS A 150 7.18 26.84 -45.32
C CYS A 150 5.85 27.38 -45.85
N ASN A 151 5.23 26.65 -46.78
CA ASN A 151 4.00 27.07 -47.46
C ASN A 151 2.71 26.53 -46.80
N GLY A 152 2.83 25.99 -45.58
CA GLY A 152 1.73 25.40 -44.82
C GLY A 152 1.37 23.97 -45.24
N ARG A 153 1.81 23.49 -46.40
CA ARG A 153 1.71 22.07 -46.81
C ARG A 153 3.04 21.33 -46.59
N PHE A 154 4.13 21.97 -47.00
CA PHE A 154 5.48 21.44 -46.93
C PHE A 154 6.41 22.46 -46.25
N GLY A 155 7.40 21.94 -45.53
CA GLY A 155 8.52 22.70 -44.99
C GLY A 155 9.82 22.23 -45.60
N TYR A 156 10.51 23.09 -46.32
CA TYR A 156 11.81 22.78 -46.91
C TYR A 156 12.92 23.16 -45.93
N VAL A 157 13.86 22.25 -45.76
CA VAL A 157 15.00 22.40 -44.87
C VAL A 157 16.31 22.20 -45.61
N ASP A 158 17.23 23.14 -45.44
CA ASP A 158 18.57 23.08 -46.03
C ASP A 158 19.62 22.87 -44.94
N ALA A 159 20.58 21.97 -45.21
CA ALA A 159 21.68 21.73 -44.28
C ALA A 159 22.57 22.97 -44.13
N LEU A 160 22.94 23.30 -42.89
CA LEU A 160 23.92 24.34 -42.62
C LEU A 160 25.29 23.95 -43.21
N ARG A 161 26.09 24.93 -43.63
CA ARG A 161 27.44 24.70 -44.19
C ARG A 161 28.28 23.84 -43.23
N ASP A 162 29.00 22.86 -43.79
CA ASP A 162 29.88 21.93 -43.07
C ASP A 162 29.19 21.02 -42.03
N LYS A 163 27.85 20.90 -42.07
CA LYS A 163 27.08 19.97 -41.22
C LYS A 163 26.57 18.75 -41.99
N LEU A 164 26.22 17.70 -41.24
CA LEU A 164 25.53 16.52 -41.77
C LEU A 164 24.20 16.93 -42.42
N ALA A 165 23.88 16.29 -43.54
CA ALA A 165 22.59 16.46 -44.21
C ALA A 165 21.60 15.39 -43.76
N VAL A 166 20.32 15.71 -43.89
CA VAL A 166 19.23 14.74 -43.75
C VAL A 166 19.31 13.73 -44.91
N ASP A 167 19.27 12.44 -44.58
CA ASP A 167 19.29 11.34 -45.54
C ASP A 167 18.32 10.21 -45.10
N ARG A 168 18.43 9.02 -45.70
CA ARG A 168 17.67 7.83 -45.30
C ARG A 168 17.77 7.56 -43.79
N GLY A 169 16.66 7.15 -43.19
CA GLY A 169 16.55 6.84 -41.77
C GLY A 169 16.23 8.02 -40.85
N TYR A 170 16.20 9.26 -41.36
CA TYR A 170 15.67 10.42 -40.62
C TYR A 170 14.14 10.55 -40.73
N SER A 171 13.53 9.91 -41.73
CA SER A 171 12.10 9.97 -42.01
C SER A 171 11.23 9.57 -40.82
N GLY A 172 10.13 10.28 -40.61
CA GLY A 172 9.26 10.16 -39.43
C GLY A 172 9.84 10.77 -38.15
N GLY A 173 11.08 11.26 -38.17
CA GLY A 173 11.74 11.87 -37.02
C GLY A 173 11.35 13.34 -36.80
N PRO A 174 11.54 13.86 -35.58
CA PRO A 174 11.19 15.23 -35.24
C PRO A 174 12.13 16.24 -35.89
N LEU A 175 11.56 17.34 -36.41
CA LEU A 175 12.26 18.59 -36.65
C LEU A 175 12.16 19.44 -35.38
N TRP A 176 13.24 19.52 -34.60
CA TRP A 176 13.24 20.16 -33.29
C TRP A 176 13.83 21.55 -33.29
N SER A 177 13.05 22.54 -32.85
CA SER A 177 13.55 23.89 -32.58
C SER A 177 14.16 23.94 -31.18
N GLY A 178 15.47 24.11 -31.10
CA GLY A 178 16.16 24.30 -29.81
C GLY A 178 15.72 25.57 -29.09
N ARG A 179 15.38 26.62 -29.84
CA ARG A 179 14.88 27.90 -29.32
C ARG A 179 13.50 27.72 -28.68
N ASP A 180 12.59 27.06 -29.36
CA ASP A 180 11.20 26.90 -28.91
C ASP A 180 11.02 25.69 -27.98
N ARG A 181 12.07 24.85 -27.87
CA ARG A 181 12.06 23.55 -27.18
C ARG A 181 10.84 22.72 -27.56
N ALA A 182 10.59 22.65 -28.87
CA ALA A 182 9.41 22.03 -29.44
C ALA A 182 9.71 21.38 -30.79
N VAL A 183 8.92 20.36 -31.12
CA VAL A 183 8.88 19.79 -32.45
C VAL A 183 8.02 20.69 -33.33
N VAL A 184 8.55 21.07 -34.49
CA VAL A 184 7.84 21.94 -35.45
C VAL A 184 7.30 21.19 -36.66
N GLY A 185 7.69 19.93 -36.84
CA GLY A 185 7.22 19.06 -37.92
C GLY A 185 7.95 17.71 -37.93
N LEU A 186 7.71 16.93 -38.98
CA LEU A 186 8.37 15.65 -39.22
C LEU A 186 9.23 15.71 -40.46
N VAL A 187 10.37 15.01 -40.46
CA VAL A 187 11.15 14.78 -41.67
C VAL A 187 10.45 13.74 -42.55
N THR A 188 10.34 14.00 -43.85
CA THR A 188 9.74 13.03 -44.78
C THR A 188 10.78 12.43 -45.70
N ALA A 189 11.43 13.25 -46.54
CA ALA A 189 12.36 12.75 -47.53
C ALA A 189 13.40 13.80 -47.94
N LYS A 190 14.52 13.31 -48.46
CA LYS A 190 15.55 14.11 -49.12
C LYS A 190 15.12 14.45 -50.55
N LEU A 191 15.35 15.69 -50.98
CA LEU A 191 15.17 16.12 -52.37
C LEU A 191 16.47 15.94 -53.14
N ASN A 192 16.48 15.06 -54.14
CA ASN A 192 17.60 14.93 -55.06
C ASN A 192 17.51 16.05 -56.09
N THR A 193 18.22 17.14 -55.86
CA THR A 193 18.38 18.23 -56.83
C THR A 193 19.74 18.11 -57.51
N ASP A 194 19.79 18.36 -58.83
CA ASP A 194 21.02 18.31 -59.62
C ASP A 194 21.95 19.48 -59.24
N GLY A 195 22.77 19.29 -58.21
CA GLY A 195 23.91 20.15 -57.87
C GLY A 195 23.88 20.80 -56.47
N SER A 196 24.88 20.47 -55.64
CA SER A 196 25.33 21.14 -54.39
C SER A 196 24.34 21.42 -53.24
N LEU A 197 23.03 21.43 -53.49
CA LEU A 197 21.99 21.74 -52.51
C LEU A 197 21.60 20.48 -51.72
N ARG A 198 21.92 20.48 -50.43
CA ARG A 198 21.58 19.42 -49.46
C ARG A 198 20.20 19.69 -48.86
N ARG A 199 19.16 19.62 -49.70
CA ARG A 199 17.77 19.92 -49.34
C ARG A 199 16.99 18.68 -48.94
N ALA A 200 16.19 18.79 -47.89
CA ALA A 200 15.15 17.85 -47.53
C ALA A 200 13.83 18.58 -47.30
N TRP A 201 12.74 17.83 -47.19
CA TRP A 201 11.44 18.38 -46.84
C TRP A 201 10.78 17.57 -45.73
N GLY A 202 9.85 18.24 -45.06
CA GLY A 202 9.09 17.69 -43.97
C GLY A 202 7.64 18.17 -43.98
N ILE A 203 6.82 17.56 -43.12
CA ILE A 203 5.43 17.94 -42.92
C ILE A 203 5.39 18.92 -41.74
N PRO A 204 4.96 20.19 -41.94
CA PRO A 204 4.80 21.16 -40.87
C PRO A 204 3.77 20.72 -39.84
N TRP A 205 3.97 21.06 -38.56
CA TRP A 205 3.02 20.75 -37.49
C TRP A 205 1.59 21.22 -37.79
N GLN A 206 1.43 22.39 -38.42
CA GLN A 206 0.12 22.91 -38.81
C GLN A 206 -0.62 21.90 -39.70
N ARG A 207 0.09 21.31 -40.67
CA ARG A 207 -0.48 20.30 -41.58
C ARG A 207 -0.76 18.98 -40.87
N ILE A 208 0.18 18.52 -40.03
CA ILE A 208 0.01 17.30 -39.23
C ILE A 208 -1.26 17.39 -38.39
N ARG A 209 -1.44 18.50 -37.66
CA ARG A 209 -2.60 18.73 -36.81
C ARG A 209 -3.90 18.69 -37.61
N ASP A 210 -3.93 19.33 -38.77
CA ASP A 210 -5.14 19.39 -39.61
C ASP A 210 -5.51 17.98 -40.16
N GLU A 211 -4.52 17.18 -40.56
CA GLU A 211 -4.74 15.81 -41.04
C GLU A 211 -5.18 14.87 -39.90
N LEU A 212 -4.57 14.96 -38.71
CA LEU A 212 -4.99 14.19 -37.53
C LEU A 212 -6.39 14.58 -37.05
N THR A 213 -6.71 15.87 -37.05
CA THR A 213 -8.06 16.37 -36.72
C THR A 213 -9.08 15.84 -37.73
N GLY A 214 -8.77 15.90 -39.03
CA GLY A 214 -9.63 15.35 -40.09
C GLY A 214 -9.82 13.84 -39.99
N ALA A 215 -8.86 13.11 -39.40
CA ALA A 215 -8.95 11.69 -39.09
C ALA A 215 -9.67 11.37 -37.77
N GLY A 216 -10.21 12.37 -37.06
CA GLY A 216 -10.91 12.19 -35.79
C GLY A 216 -10.00 12.02 -34.58
N LEU A 217 -8.73 12.43 -34.67
CA LEU A 217 -7.70 12.27 -33.62
C LEU A 217 -7.31 13.61 -32.98
N ALA A 218 -8.27 14.54 -32.87
CA ALA A 218 -8.03 15.87 -32.31
C ALA A 218 -7.40 15.81 -30.90
N ASP A 219 -7.84 14.86 -30.07
CA ASP A 219 -7.35 14.65 -28.70
C ASP A 219 -5.85 14.35 -28.61
N LEU A 220 -5.26 13.77 -29.68
CA LEU A 220 -3.82 13.52 -29.74
C LEU A 220 -2.99 14.76 -30.08
N THR A 221 -3.67 15.84 -30.51
CA THR A 221 -3.04 17.12 -30.88
C THR A 221 -3.18 18.19 -29.80
N THR A 222 -4.08 17.98 -28.83
CA THR A 222 -4.29 18.85 -27.68
C THR A 222 -3.03 18.87 -26.80
N GLN A 223 -2.48 20.07 -26.57
CA GLN A 223 -1.33 20.22 -25.68
C GLN A 223 -1.81 20.19 -24.22
N PRO A 224 -1.02 19.64 -23.28
CA PRO A 224 -1.35 19.66 -21.85
C PRO A 224 -1.58 21.07 -21.27
N ASP A 225 -0.95 22.09 -21.87
CA ASP A 225 -1.09 23.49 -21.47
C ASP A 225 -2.46 24.09 -21.93
N ASP A 226 -3.14 23.52 -22.93
CA ASP A 226 -4.39 24.05 -23.50
C ASP A 226 -5.63 23.64 -22.68
N ASP A 227 -5.68 22.39 -22.19
CA ASP A 227 -6.74 21.92 -21.28
C ASP A 227 -6.67 22.62 -19.91
N MET A 228 -5.46 22.94 -19.45
CA MET A 228 -5.21 23.55 -18.14
C MET A 228 -5.78 24.98 -18.01
N ARG A 229 -5.77 25.76 -19.09
CA ARG A 229 -6.31 27.13 -19.07
C ARG A 229 -7.84 27.18 -19.02
N GLY A 230 -8.49 26.08 -19.38
CA GLY A 230 -9.94 25.90 -19.25
C GLY A 230 -10.39 25.41 -17.86
N ASP A 231 -9.45 25.01 -16.99
CA ASP A 231 -9.75 24.55 -15.64
C ASP A 231 -10.15 25.74 -14.74
N PRO A 232 -11.37 25.74 -14.14
CA PRO A 232 -11.78 26.78 -13.19
C PRO A 232 -10.78 26.98 -12.04
N PHE A 233 -10.09 25.92 -11.63
CA PHE A 233 -9.08 25.97 -10.57
C PHE A 233 -7.80 26.70 -11.02
N TYR A 234 -7.43 26.65 -12.30
CA TYR A 234 -6.30 27.43 -12.81
C TYR A 234 -6.53 28.92 -12.65
N ALA A 235 -7.73 29.41 -12.99
CA ALA A 235 -8.09 30.81 -12.85
C ALA A 235 -8.12 31.26 -11.36
N GLU A 236 -8.66 30.42 -10.49
CA GLU A 236 -8.67 30.65 -9.03
C GLU A 236 -7.24 30.74 -8.46
N LEU A 237 -6.37 29.80 -8.86
CA LEU A 237 -4.99 29.75 -8.37
C LEU A 237 -4.17 30.95 -8.87
N VAL A 238 -4.34 31.36 -10.13
CA VAL A 238 -3.71 32.58 -10.66
C VAL A 238 -4.17 33.82 -9.89
N ALA A 239 -5.48 33.99 -9.68
CA ALA A 239 -6.01 35.13 -8.93
C ALA A 239 -5.57 35.14 -7.46
N LEU A 240 -5.37 33.97 -6.86
CA LEU A 240 -4.83 33.84 -5.51
C LEU A 240 -3.36 34.26 -5.44
N LEU A 241 -2.54 33.74 -6.37
CA LEU A 241 -1.11 34.04 -6.42
C LEU A 241 -0.84 35.51 -6.79
N ASP A 242 -1.62 36.11 -7.69
CA ASP A 242 -1.47 37.51 -8.10
C ASP A 242 -1.69 38.49 -6.92
N ARG A 243 -2.50 38.09 -5.93
CA ARG A 243 -2.77 38.87 -4.70
C ARG A 243 -1.74 38.63 -3.57
N GLY A 244 -0.83 37.68 -3.74
CA GLY A 244 -0.21 36.97 -2.63
C GLY A 244 1.04 37.58 -2.00
N LEU A 245 1.88 38.30 -2.75
CA LEU A 245 3.13 38.88 -2.24
C LEU A 245 3.29 40.34 -2.67
N SER A 246 3.69 41.19 -1.73
CA SER A 246 3.84 42.65 -1.94
C SER A 246 5.16 43.07 -2.57
N HIS A 247 6.16 42.18 -2.61
CA HIS A 247 7.52 42.49 -3.07
C HIS A 247 8.06 41.46 -4.09
N PRO A 248 8.56 41.92 -5.26
CA PRO A 248 9.12 41.05 -6.30
C PRO A 248 10.27 40.12 -5.85
N GLU A 249 11.08 40.59 -4.90
CA GLU A 249 12.21 39.80 -4.38
C GLU A 249 11.76 38.54 -3.63
N ASP A 250 10.57 38.59 -3.00
CA ASP A 250 9.97 37.44 -2.31
C ASP A 250 9.52 36.37 -3.29
N TRP A 251 8.97 36.77 -4.45
CA TRP A 251 8.61 35.85 -5.53
C TRP A 251 9.82 35.16 -6.13
N ALA A 252 10.90 35.90 -6.39
CA ALA A 252 12.14 35.33 -6.90
C ALA A 252 12.78 34.34 -5.90
N ARG A 253 12.75 34.66 -4.59
CA ARG A 253 13.23 33.74 -3.53
C ARG A 253 12.36 32.50 -3.42
N CYS A 254 11.04 32.66 -3.44
CA CYS A 254 10.08 31.57 -3.43
C CYS A 254 10.27 30.65 -4.65
N GLY A 255 10.38 31.22 -5.85
CA GLY A 255 10.62 30.49 -7.10
C GLY A 255 11.88 29.64 -7.03
N ARG A 256 13.00 30.18 -6.52
CA ARG A 256 14.24 29.41 -6.33
C ARG A 256 14.09 28.29 -5.30
N ALA A 257 13.38 28.52 -4.20
CA ALA A 257 13.15 27.51 -3.17
C ALA A 257 12.29 26.35 -3.72
N VAL A 258 11.18 26.67 -4.39
CA VAL A 258 10.29 25.67 -5.01
C VAL A 258 11.00 24.91 -6.12
N ALA A 259 11.76 25.59 -6.97
CA ALA A 259 12.53 24.94 -8.02
C ALA A 259 13.51 23.92 -7.44
N ARG A 260 14.30 24.33 -6.43
CA ARG A 260 15.24 23.43 -5.74
C ARG A 260 14.54 22.23 -5.11
N GLU A 261 13.46 22.48 -4.37
CA GLU A 261 12.69 21.43 -3.70
C GLU A 261 12.10 20.43 -4.71
N CYS A 262 11.63 20.90 -5.86
CA CYS A 262 11.07 20.06 -6.92
C CYS A 262 12.12 19.43 -7.86
N GLY A 263 13.43 19.64 -7.63
CA GLY A 263 14.48 19.16 -8.54
C GLY A 263 14.46 19.84 -9.93
N LEU A 264 14.04 21.10 -9.97
CA LEU A 264 13.97 21.93 -11.16
C LEU A 264 15.06 23.01 -11.16
N GLU A 265 15.52 23.40 -12.34
CA GLU A 265 16.32 24.59 -12.57
C GLU A 265 15.42 25.83 -12.58
N HIS A 266 15.94 26.93 -12.04
CA HIS A 266 15.34 28.26 -12.08
C HIS A 266 16.11 29.14 -13.07
N SER A 267 15.48 29.58 -14.16
CA SER A 267 16.21 30.30 -15.21
C SER A 267 16.35 31.80 -14.95
N GLY A 268 17.43 32.23 -14.30
CA GLY A 268 17.89 33.63 -14.25
C GLY A 268 17.52 34.45 -13.00
N ASP A 269 17.94 35.72 -12.99
CA ASP A 269 17.77 36.72 -11.91
C ASP A 269 16.45 37.51 -12.06
N GLY A 270 15.30 36.84 -11.97
CA GLY A 270 13.98 37.47 -12.03
C GLY A 270 12.90 36.68 -11.27
N GLU A 271 11.67 37.15 -11.33
CA GLU A 271 10.51 36.56 -10.63
C GLU A 271 9.62 35.75 -11.59
N PRO A 272 9.18 34.53 -11.22
CA PRO A 272 8.15 33.80 -11.97
C PRO A 272 6.78 34.47 -11.80
N SER A 273 5.95 34.46 -12.85
CA SER A 273 4.59 35.02 -12.77
C SER A 273 3.60 34.11 -12.03
N ALA A 274 2.46 34.66 -11.62
CA ALA A 274 1.36 33.89 -11.01
C ALA A 274 0.91 32.71 -11.89
N GLU A 275 0.84 32.91 -13.22
CA GLU A 275 0.52 31.86 -14.19
C GLU A 275 1.57 30.74 -14.24
N GLU A 276 2.83 31.07 -13.96
CA GLU A 276 3.92 30.10 -14.00
C GLU A 276 3.95 29.25 -12.75
N PHE A 277 3.67 29.84 -11.58
CA PHE A 277 3.42 29.08 -10.35
C PHE A 277 2.16 28.22 -10.48
N ALA A 278 1.08 28.75 -11.03
CA ALA A 278 -0.16 27.99 -11.22
C ALA A 278 0.06 26.79 -12.14
N ARG A 279 0.75 26.99 -13.26
CA ARG A 279 1.11 25.90 -14.16
C ARG A 279 2.00 24.87 -13.46
N LEU A 280 2.98 25.30 -12.68
CA LEU A 280 3.85 24.38 -11.95
C LEU A 280 3.06 23.52 -10.97
N VAL A 281 2.18 24.14 -10.18
CA VAL A 281 1.30 23.46 -9.21
C VAL A 281 0.42 22.39 -9.88
N LEU A 282 -0.11 22.68 -11.06
CA LEU A 282 -1.00 21.75 -11.77
C LEU A 282 -0.28 20.68 -12.59
N THR A 283 0.98 20.92 -12.99
CA THR A 283 1.75 19.98 -13.81
C THR A 283 2.72 19.11 -13.03
N HIS A 284 3.08 19.49 -11.80
CA HIS A 284 4.11 18.79 -11.03
C HIS A 284 3.55 18.26 -9.70
N GLU A 285 3.65 16.94 -9.53
CA GLU A 285 2.95 16.12 -8.52
C GLU A 285 3.10 16.57 -7.05
N ARG A 286 4.11 17.39 -6.70
CA ARG A 286 4.37 17.88 -5.33
C ARG A 286 4.72 19.37 -5.28
N ALA A 287 4.38 20.13 -6.33
CA ALA A 287 4.69 21.55 -6.38
C ALA A 287 3.86 22.39 -5.42
N LEU A 288 2.58 22.05 -5.18
CA LEU A 288 1.76 22.76 -4.19
C LEU A 288 2.36 22.69 -2.77
N PRO A 289 2.67 21.52 -2.20
CA PRO A 289 3.24 21.47 -0.85
C PRO A 289 4.64 22.11 -0.78
N ALA A 290 5.44 22.08 -1.85
CA ALA A 290 6.70 22.81 -1.94
C ALA A 290 6.49 24.33 -1.90
N LEU A 291 5.52 24.85 -2.65
CA LEU A 291 5.14 26.26 -2.66
C LEU A 291 4.61 26.71 -1.30
N VAL A 292 3.71 25.94 -0.69
CA VAL A 292 3.20 26.20 0.66
C VAL A 292 4.35 26.24 1.68
N GLY A 293 5.31 25.31 1.60
CA GLY A 293 6.49 25.29 2.46
C GLY A 293 7.35 26.55 2.32
N ALA A 294 7.60 27.00 1.09
CA ALA A 294 8.36 28.21 0.81
C ALA A 294 7.64 29.48 1.32
N LEU A 295 6.31 29.52 1.22
CA LEU A 295 5.49 30.67 1.64
C LEU A 295 5.18 30.71 3.14
N ARG A 296 5.24 29.58 3.85
CA ARG A 296 4.80 29.48 5.26
C ARG A 296 5.47 30.50 6.19
N HIS A 297 6.72 30.88 5.91
CA HIS A 297 7.45 31.88 6.70
C HIS A 297 7.26 33.32 6.22
N THR A 298 7.04 33.53 4.91
CA THR A 298 7.02 34.87 4.29
C THR A 298 5.61 35.41 4.08
N ALA A 299 4.65 34.52 3.80
CA ALA A 299 3.25 34.83 3.56
C ALA A 299 2.34 33.69 4.10
N PRO A 300 2.19 33.56 5.43
CA PRO A 300 1.43 32.47 6.05
C PRO A 300 -0.05 32.47 5.64
N HIS A 301 -0.66 33.64 5.45
CA HIS A 301 -2.06 33.75 5.00
C HIS A 301 -2.26 33.19 3.58
N LEU A 302 -1.36 33.52 2.65
CA LEU A 302 -1.39 32.96 1.28
C LEU A 302 -1.18 31.44 1.30
N ALA A 303 -0.29 30.95 2.17
CA ALA A 303 -0.05 29.52 2.33
C ALA A 303 -1.32 28.78 2.82
N ASP A 304 -2.09 29.38 3.73
CA ASP A 304 -3.37 28.82 4.21
C ASP A 304 -4.45 28.83 3.14
N GLU A 305 -4.58 29.92 2.38
CA GLU A 305 -5.51 30.00 1.25
C GLU A 305 -5.17 28.98 0.16
N LEU A 306 -3.87 28.78 -0.14
CA LEU A 306 -3.40 27.75 -1.09
C LEU A 306 -3.69 26.33 -0.61
N LEU A 307 -3.52 26.06 0.70
CA LEU A 307 -3.87 24.77 1.28
C LEU A 307 -5.38 24.52 1.23
N LEU A 308 -6.20 25.55 1.50
CA LEU A 308 -7.64 25.45 1.42
C LEU A 308 -8.10 25.18 -0.01
N ALA A 309 -7.57 25.94 -0.97
CA ALA A 309 -7.86 25.76 -2.41
C ALA A 309 -7.43 24.37 -2.90
N GLY A 310 -6.26 23.89 -2.46
CA GLY A 310 -5.75 22.56 -2.83
C GLY A 310 -6.64 21.40 -2.38
N ARG A 311 -7.32 21.51 -1.22
CA ARG A 311 -8.18 20.44 -0.66
C ARG A 311 -9.38 20.10 -1.54
N GLY A 312 -9.81 21.00 -2.42
CA GLY A 312 -10.94 20.79 -3.33
C GLY A 312 -10.56 20.12 -4.66
N THR A 313 -9.28 19.77 -4.86
CA THR A 313 -8.77 19.38 -6.18
C THR A 313 -8.22 17.96 -6.23
N ARG A 314 -8.16 17.38 -7.43
CA ARG A 314 -7.72 15.99 -7.65
C ARG A 314 -6.19 15.80 -7.58
N PHE A 315 -5.43 16.86 -7.31
CA PHE A 315 -4.02 16.92 -7.72
C PHE A 315 -2.94 17.15 -6.65
N PRO A 316 -3.19 17.62 -5.41
CA PRO A 316 -2.08 17.83 -4.50
C PRO A 316 -1.81 16.60 -3.65
N ARG A 317 -0.63 16.01 -3.87
CA ARG A 317 0.04 15.23 -2.83
C ARG A 317 0.17 16.07 -1.56
N LEU A 318 0.13 15.40 -0.41
CA LEU A 318 0.21 16.02 0.90
C LEU A 318 1.62 16.55 1.19
N LEU A 319 2.64 15.76 0.84
CA LEU A 319 4.03 15.97 1.23
C LEU A 319 4.81 16.73 0.16
N SER A 320 5.69 17.64 0.60
CA SER A 320 6.73 18.20 -0.27
C SER A 320 7.66 17.07 -0.74
N PRO A 321 8.42 17.26 -1.83
CA PRO A 321 9.45 16.32 -2.25
C PRO A 321 10.42 15.94 -1.12
N GLY A 322 10.94 16.93 -0.38
CA GLY A 322 11.88 16.69 0.73
C GLY A 322 11.24 15.96 1.90
N GLU A 323 9.99 16.26 2.23
CA GLU A 323 9.24 15.55 3.28
C GLU A 323 8.95 14.09 2.91
N PHE A 324 8.63 13.83 1.64
CA PHE A 324 8.42 12.50 1.11
C PHE A 324 9.72 11.68 1.17
N ASP A 325 10.81 12.22 0.61
CA ASP A 325 12.12 11.55 0.60
C ASP A 325 12.66 11.33 2.02
N LEU A 326 12.42 12.27 2.93
CA LEU A 326 12.78 12.12 4.32
C LEU A 326 11.96 11.00 4.97
N LEU A 327 10.64 10.96 4.80
CA LEU A 327 9.81 9.90 5.37
C LEU A 327 10.21 8.53 4.84
N VAL A 328 10.32 8.38 3.51
CA VAL A 328 10.68 7.11 2.88
C VAL A 328 12.00 6.59 3.43
N ARG A 329 13.05 7.44 3.48
CA ARG A 329 14.34 7.06 4.07
C ARG A 329 14.24 6.67 5.54
N ARG A 330 13.39 7.34 6.33
CA ARG A 330 13.20 7.01 7.75
C ARG A 330 12.50 5.67 7.93
N LEU A 331 11.48 5.39 7.13
CA LEU A 331 10.76 4.12 7.15
C LEU A 331 11.62 2.96 6.62
N GLU A 332 12.44 3.18 5.59
CA GLU A 332 13.39 2.20 5.07
C GLU A 332 14.51 1.87 6.07
N ALA A 333 14.86 2.82 6.95
CA ALA A 333 15.86 2.63 7.99
C ALA A 333 15.31 1.96 9.27
N LEU A 334 14.01 1.67 9.36
CA LEU A 334 13.44 0.95 10.49
C LEU A 334 13.90 -0.50 10.51
N ASP A 335 14.02 -1.07 11.71
CA ASP A 335 14.27 -2.49 11.85
C ASP A 335 13.06 -3.34 11.42
N ALA A 336 13.32 -4.61 11.10
CA ALA A 336 12.30 -5.53 10.62
C ALA A 336 11.15 -5.73 11.63
N ALA A 337 11.45 -5.69 12.94
CA ALA A 337 10.46 -5.83 14.00
C ALA A 337 9.48 -4.64 14.03
N SER A 338 9.97 -3.42 13.80
CA SER A 338 9.17 -2.20 13.71
C SER A 338 8.33 -2.19 12.44
N LEU A 339 8.90 -2.55 11.29
CA LEU A 339 8.15 -2.65 10.03
C LEU A 339 7.09 -3.76 10.03
N ALA A 340 7.32 -4.85 10.76
CA ALA A 340 6.34 -5.92 10.92
C ALA A 340 5.04 -5.45 11.62
N ARG A 341 5.08 -4.34 12.38
CA ARG A 341 3.93 -3.75 13.07
C ARG A 341 3.08 -2.85 12.16
N LEU A 342 3.56 -2.50 10.97
CA LEU A 342 2.89 -1.62 10.02
C LEU A 342 1.43 -2.01 9.70
N PRO A 343 1.07 -3.30 9.47
CA PRO A 343 -0.32 -3.67 9.18
C PRO A 343 -1.26 -3.39 10.36
N ALA A 344 -0.78 -3.62 11.60
CA ALA A 344 -1.55 -3.36 12.81
C ALA A 344 -1.68 -1.84 13.06
N ALA A 345 -0.60 -1.09 12.87
CA ALA A 345 -0.60 0.37 12.97
C ALA A 345 -1.56 1.00 11.94
N LEU A 346 -1.59 0.49 10.70
CA LEU A 346 -2.51 0.92 9.65
C LEU A 346 -3.98 0.71 10.05
N ARG A 347 -4.34 -0.48 10.51
CA ARG A 347 -5.71 -0.80 10.95
C ARG A 347 -6.15 0.09 12.12
N ALA A 348 -5.26 0.29 13.10
CA ALA A 348 -5.55 1.13 14.26
C ALA A 348 -5.66 2.62 13.90
N ALA A 349 -4.78 3.11 13.03
CA ALA A 349 -4.79 4.51 12.60
C ALA A 349 -5.93 4.82 11.62
N LEU A 350 -6.37 3.87 10.80
CA LEU A 350 -7.35 4.06 9.72
C LEU A 350 -8.38 2.91 9.68
N PRO A 351 -9.27 2.79 10.68
CA PRO A 351 -10.16 1.63 10.81
C PRO A 351 -11.17 1.47 9.67
N LEU A 352 -11.47 2.55 8.94
CA LEU A 352 -12.41 2.55 7.81
C LEU A 352 -11.73 2.54 6.44
N ALA A 353 -10.40 2.62 6.38
CA ALA A 353 -9.69 2.70 5.10
C ALA A 353 -9.35 1.30 4.57
N VAL A 354 -9.68 1.06 3.30
CA VAL A 354 -9.24 -0.13 2.58
C VAL A 354 -7.89 0.16 1.94
N VAL A 355 -6.83 -0.40 2.51
CA VAL A 355 -5.47 -0.32 1.95
C VAL A 355 -5.16 -1.66 1.24
N PRO A 356 -4.70 -1.67 -0.02
CA PRO A 356 -4.40 -2.89 -0.74
C PRO A 356 -3.36 -3.76 -0.03
N GLU A 357 -3.73 -4.99 0.34
CA GLU A 357 -2.86 -5.93 1.05
C GLU A 357 -1.49 -6.16 0.37
N PRO A 358 -1.38 -6.20 -0.99
CA PRO A 358 -0.06 -6.32 -1.63
C PRO A 358 0.90 -5.16 -1.32
N LEU A 359 0.38 -3.92 -1.17
CA LEU A 359 1.18 -2.75 -0.83
C LEU A 359 1.66 -2.85 0.63
N VAL A 360 0.75 -3.20 1.54
CA VAL A 360 1.04 -3.36 2.96
C VAL A 360 2.08 -4.47 3.18
N SER A 361 1.86 -5.63 2.59
CA SER A 361 2.73 -6.81 2.73
C SER A 361 4.16 -6.56 2.23
N ARG A 362 4.32 -5.82 1.11
CA ARG A 362 5.65 -5.43 0.61
C ARG A 362 6.33 -4.42 1.54
N ALA A 363 5.61 -3.39 1.96
CA ALA A 363 6.16 -2.34 2.83
C ALA A 363 6.58 -2.89 4.19
N SER A 364 5.81 -3.82 4.76
CA SER A 364 6.16 -4.51 6.02
C SER A 364 7.44 -5.36 5.93
N ARG A 365 7.93 -5.65 4.72
CA ARG A 365 9.21 -6.33 4.46
C ARG A 365 10.32 -5.37 4.04
N GLY A 366 10.08 -4.05 4.11
CA GLY A 366 11.06 -3.03 3.71
C GLY A 366 11.13 -2.77 2.21
N HIS A 367 10.08 -3.10 1.44
CA HIS A 367 10.05 -2.90 -0.01
C HIS A 367 8.83 -2.08 -0.44
N GLY A 368 8.98 -1.19 -1.42
CA GLY A 368 7.83 -0.42 -1.95
C GLY A 368 7.23 0.55 -0.93
N ILE A 369 8.03 1.04 0.02
CA ILE A 369 7.58 2.01 1.04
C ILE A 369 7.08 3.30 0.37
N GLY A 370 7.77 3.78 -0.68
CA GLY A 370 7.34 4.94 -1.45
C GLY A 370 5.95 4.78 -2.07
N ASP A 371 5.62 3.59 -2.59
CA ASP A 371 4.31 3.30 -3.18
C ASP A 371 3.20 3.34 -2.13
N LEU A 372 3.45 2.79 -0.93
CA LEU A 372 2.52 2.84 0.19
C LEU A 372 2.31 4.29 0.66
N VAL A 373 3.39 5.06 0.85
CA VAL A 373 3.29 6.47 1.26
C VAL A 373 2.46 7.25 0.22
N GLY A 374 2.76 7.07 -1.07
CA GLY A 374 2.00 7.69 -2.15
C GLY A 374 0.51 7.31 -2.12
N TYR A 375 0.18 6.05 -1.85
CA TYR A 375 -1.21 5.62 -1.69
C TYR A 375 -1.90 6.30 -0.50
N LEU A 376 -1.25 6.32 0.66
CA LEU A 376 -1.79 6.93 1.89
C LEU A 376 -1.99 8.44 1.79
N GLU A 377 -1.16 9.14 0.99
CA GLU A 377 -1.37 10.56 0.67
C GLU A 377 -2.62 10.79 -0.18
N GLY A 378 -3.01 9.82 -1.01
CA GLY A 378 -4.17 9.89 -1.89
C GLY A 378 -5.48 9.48 -1.23
N LEU A 379 -5.45 8.98 0.01
CA LEU A 379 -6.67 8.67 0.73
C LEU A 379 -7.39 9.96 1.10
N PRO A 380 -8.70 10.10 0.78
CA PRO A 380 -9.47 11.24 1.24
C PRO A 380 -9.39 11.26 2.77
N GLY A 381 -8.90 12.37 3.34
CA GLY A 381 -8.98 12.59 4.77
C GLY A 381 -10.44 12.49 5.22
N PRO A 382 -10.72 12.25 6.52
CA PRO A 382 -12.10 12.28 7.01
C PRO A 382 -12.73 13.59 6.53
N HIS A 383 -13.77 13.45 5.70
CA HIS A 383 -14.37 14.57 5.01
C HIS A 383 -14.60 15.69 6.00
N VAL A 384 -13.93 16.81 5.77
CA VAL A 384 -14.48 18.09 6.20
C VAL A 384 -15.76 18.17 5.38
N SER A 385 -16.87 17.75 5.98
CA SER A 385 -18.17 18.03 5.41
C SER A 385 -18.18 19.53 5.07
N SER A 386 -18.89 19.93 4.02
CA SER A 386 -19.07 21.34 3.65
C SER A 386 -19.78 22.18 4.73
N PHE A 387 -19.80 21.70 5.98
CA PHE A 387 -20.37 22.26 7.19
C PHE A 387 -19.37 22.47 8.34
N ALA A 388 -18.05 22.29 8.12
CA ALA A 388 -17.07 22.64 9.15
C ALA A 388 -17.21 24.11 9.52
N HIS A 389 -17.56 24.35 10.79
CA HIS A 389 -17.79 25.69 11.30
C HIS A 389 -16.46 26.46 11.37
N PRO A 390 -16.47 27.79 11.16
CA PRO A 390 -15.29 28.61 11.37
C PRO A 390 -14.80 28.42 12.82
N GLY A 391 -13.65 27.78 13.00
CA GLY A 391 -13.05 27.51 14.32
C GLY A 391 -12.78 26.04 14.66
N GLU A 392 -13.24 25.09 13.84
CA GLU A 392 -12.94 23.67 14.03
C GLU A 392 -11.56 23.31 13.46
N ALA A 393 -10.67 22.75 14.28
CA ALA A 393 -9.29 22.46 13.90
C ALA A 393 -9.25 21.41 12.78
N ALA A 394 -8.46 21.67 11.73
CA ALA A 394 -8.30 20.73 10.62
C ALA A 394 -7.82 19.35 11.11
N PRO A 395 -8.43 18.25 10.66
CA PRO A 395 -8.07 16.91 11.14
C PRO A 395 -6.65 16.54 10.69
N VAL A 396 -5.96 15.75 11.52
CA VAL A 396 -4.63 15.22 11.21
C VAL A 396 -4.73 14.24 10.03
N PRO A 397 -3.92 14.39 8.96
CA PRO A 397 -3.96 13.52 7.79
C PRO A 397 -3.74 12.04 8.13
N GLY A 398 -4.37 11.15 7.36
CA GLY A 398 -4.30 9.72 7.58
C GLY A 398 -2.88 9.18 7.58
N LEU A 399 -2.03 9.61 6.65
CA LEU A 399 -0.62 9.27 6.61
C LEU A 399 0.11 9.64 7.92
N VAL A 400 -0.10 10.85 8.43
CA VAL A 400 0.55 11.32 9.68
C VAL A 400 0.08 10.45 10.85
N ARG A 401 -1.21 10.12 10.93
CA ARG A 401 -1.74 9.21 11.95
C ARG A 401 -1.04 7.84 11.90
N VAL A 402 -0.92 7.24 10.72
CA VAL A 402 -0.24 5.94 10.55
C VAL A 402 1.21 6.01 11.03
N VAL A 403 1.94 7.08 10.69
CA VAL A 403 3.33 7.27 11.12
C VAL A 403 3.43 7.42 12.64
N GLU A 404 2.51 8.14 13.28
CA GLU A 404 2.49 8.29 14.75
C GLU A 404 2.18 6.97 15.47
N PHE A 405 1.25 6.14 14.93
CA PHE A 405 0.98 4.79 15.44
C PHE A 405 2.18 3.86 15.29
N LEU A 406 2.85 3.88 14.13
CA LEU A 406 4.07 3.12 13.93
C LEU A 406 5.19 3.57 14.89
N ALA A 407 5.36 4.88 15.05
CA ALA A 407 6.39 5.48 15.91
C ALA A 407 6.19 5.11 17.39
N ALA A 408 4.95 4.97 17.87
CA ALA A 408 4.68 4.57 19.25
C ALA A 408 5.33 3.21 19.58
N GLY A 409 5.30 2.28 18.63
CA GLY A 409 5.93 0.97 18.75
C GLY A 409 7.44 0.90 18.42
N CYS A 410 8.09 2.00 18.04
CA CYS A 410 9.51 2.01 17.68
C CYS A 410 10.44 2.32 18.88
N PRO A 411 11.73 1.95 18.84
CA PRO A 411 12.74 2.40 19.79
C PRO A 411 12.83 3.94 19.92
N PRO A 412 13.33 4.50 21.04
CA PRO A 412 13.28 5.94 21.32
C PRO A 412 13.89 6.84 20.23
N GLU A 413 15.01 6.43 19.63
CA GLU A 413 15.69 7.19 18.59
C GLU A 413 14.85 7.27 17.29
N GLN A 414 14.38 6.12 16.81
CA GLN A 414 13.52 6.02 15.62
C GLN A 414 12.17 6.73 15.85
N ARG A 415 11.57 6.56 17.03
CA ARG A 415 10.36 7.26 17.45
C ARG A 415 10.55 8.78 17.40
N GLY A 416 11.66 9.28 17.94
CA GLY A 416 12.00 10.70 17.93
C GLY A 416 12.08 11.27 16.51
N ALA A 417 12.74 10.55 15.60
CA ALA A 417 12.87 10.95 14.20
C ALA A 417 11.51 11.01 13.47
N LEU A 418 10.66 10.00 13.64
CA LEU A 418 9.32 9.96 13.02
C LEU A 418 8.40 11.04 13.60
N ARG A 419 8.42 11.26 14.91
CA ARG A 419 7.64 12.32 15.57
C ARG A 419 8.09 13.71 15.13
N HIS A 420 9.40 13.93 14.99
CA HIS A 420 9.93 15.19 14.50
C HIS A 420 9.44 15.51 13.08
N TRP A 421 9.48 14.50 12.20
CA TRP A 421 8.91 14.61 10.85
C TRP A 421 7.41 14.95 10.90
N GLY A 422 6.62 14.24 11.71
CA GLY A 422 5.18 14.50 11.85
C GLY A 422 4.87 15.93 12.33
N THR A 423 5.66 16.44 13.28
CA THR A 423 5.54 17.82 13.77
C THR A 423 5.85 18.85 12.67
N GLN A 424 6.87 18.63 11.83
CA GLN A 424 7.18 19.53 10.72
C GLN A 424 6.04 19.58 9.68
N VAL A 425 5.51 18.42 9.30
CA VAL A 425 4.41 18.32 8.32
C VAL A 425 3.14 19.00 8.85
N VAL A 426 2.74 18.72 10.08
CA VAL A 426 1.54 19.31 10.73
C VAL A 426 1.67 20.84 10.84
N ALA A 427 2.86 21.35 11.20
CA ALA A 427 3.12 22.78 11.24
C ALA A 427 2.99 23.44 9.86
N ARG A 428 3.53 22.82 8.80
CA ARG A 428 3.39 23.32 7.42
C ARG A 428 1.93 23.33 6.97
N LEU A 429 1.14 22.35 7.39
CA LEU A 429 -0.28 22.23 7.05
C LEU A 429 -1.20 23.13 7.89
N ALA A 430 -0.64 23.97 8.78
CA ALA A 430 -1.37 24.81 9.73
C ALA A 430 -2.37 24.01 10.60
N ILE A 431 -2.03 22.77 10.94
CA ILE A 431 -2.81 21.94 11.85
C ILE A 431 -2.34 22.24 13.28
N HIS A 432 -3.29 22.42 14.19
CA HIS A 432 -2.97 22.77 15.58
C HIS A 432 -2.23 21.62 16.27
N GLN A 433 -1.20 21.94 17.07
CA GLN A 433 -0.35 20.94 17.73
C GLN A 433 -1.14 20.01 18.65
N SER A 434 -2.18 20.51 19.32
CA SER A 434 -3.03 19.68 20.20
C SER A 434 -3.70 18.52 19.44
N ALA A 435 -4.09 18.71 18.18
CA ALA A 435 -4.70 17.65 17.38
C ALA A 435 -3.71 16.50 17.10
N LEU A 436 -2.42 16.83 16.92
CA LEU A 436 -1.34 15.84 16.79
C LEU A 436 -1.05 15.15 18.12
N GLU A 437 -1.06 15.90 19.23
CA GLU A 437 -0.85 15.36 20.59
C GLU A 437 -1.94 14.36 20.99
N ASP A 438 -3.20 14.62 20.63
CA ASP A 438 -4.28 13.65 20.86
C ASP A 438 -4.04 12.35 20.08
N ARG A 439 -3.58 12.43 18.82
CA ARG A 439 -3.23 11.23 18.03
C ARG A 439 -2.02 10.48 18.60
N ARG A 440 -1.05 11.19 19.18
CA ARG A 440 0.08 10.57 19.87
C ARG A 440 -0.35 9.84 21.12
N ARG A 441 -1.31 10.39 21.88
CA ARG A 441 -1.91 9.73 23.04
C ARG A 441 -2.63 8.46 22.62
N ASP A 442 -3.47 8.52 21.58
CA ASP A 442 -4.16 7.34 21.04
C ASP A 442 -3.16 6.24 20.60
N ALA A 443 -2.07 6.65 19.94
CA ALA A 443 -1.01 5.75 19.49
C ALA A 443 -0.22 5.11 20.66
N GLU A 444 0.06 5.88 21.72
CA GLU A 444 0.72 5.38 22.94
C GLU A 444 -0.18 4.40 23.70
N GLU A 445 -1.47 4.71 23.84
CA GLU A 445 -2.44 3.80 24.43
C GLU A 445 -2.59 2.50 23.63
N TRP A 446 -2.61 2.58 22.29
CA TRP A 446 -2.59 1.42 21.42
C TRP A 446 -1.31 0.59 21.58
N ALA A 447 -0.13 1.20 21.53
CA ALA A 447 1.14 0.49 21.65
C ALA A 447 1.25 -0.21 23.03
N ALA A 448 0.84 0.48 24.09
CA ALA A 448 0.85 -0.10 25.43
C ALA A 448 -0.16 -1.24 25.59
N ARG A 449 -1.29 -1.23 24.86
CA ARG A 449 -2.21 -2.38 24.76
C ARG A 449 -1.57 -3.55 24.02
N GLN A 450 -0.81 -3.29 22.96
CA GLN A 450 -0.09 -4.33 22.19
C GLN A 450 1.03 -4.98 23.01
N GLU A 451 1.77 -4.21 23.81
CA GLU A 451 2.79 -4.74 24.73
C GLU A 451 2.19 -5.53 25.89
N ARG A 452 1.00 -5.14 26.36
CA ARG A 452 0.24 -5.85 27.39
C ARG A 452 -0.62 -6.99 26.83
N ALA A 453 -0.75 -7.09 25.51
CA ALA A 453 -1.58 -8.11 24.90
C ALA A 453 -0.96 -9.49 25.17
N ALA A 454 -1.61 -10.27 26.02
CA ALA A 454 -1.37 -11.70 26.10
C ALA A 454 -1.51 -12.34 24.71
N ALA A 455 -0.80 -13.45 24.50
CA ALA A 455 -0.76 -14.18 23.23
C ALA A 455 -2.14 -14.29 22.56
N PRO A 456 -2.21 -14.25 21.21
CA PRO A 456 -3.46 -14.44 20.50
C PRO A 456 -4.14 -15.71 21.01
N ARG A 457 -5.46 -15.66 21.19
CA ARG A 457 -6.22 -16.81 21.69
C ARG A 457 -7.27 -17.25 20.68
N LEU A 458 -7.41 -18.55 20.53
CA LEU A 458 -8.51 -19.18 19.82
C LEU A 458 -9.51 -19.70 20.84
N LEU A 459 -10.72 -19.16 20.82
CA LEU A 459 -11.86 -19.64 21.61
C LEU A 459 -12.57 -20.72 20.79
N VAL A 460 -12.76 -21.88 21.41
CA VAL A 460 -13.43 -23.03 20.81
C VAL A 460 -14.59 -23.42 21.70
N GLU A 461 -15.81 -23.06 21.31
CA GLU A 461 -16.99 -23.60 21.97
C GLU A 461 -17.22 -25.03 21.48
N LEU A 462 -17.31 -25.95 22.43
CA LEU A 462 -17.40 -27.36 22.17
C LEU A 462 -18.57 -27.97 22.95
N SER A 463 -19.49 -28.60 22.23
CA SER A 463 -20.60 -29.35 22.82
C SER A 463 -20.65 -30.77 22.30
N SER A 464 -20.98 -31.72 23.18
CA SER A 464 -21.15 -33.12 22.79
C SER A 464 -22.40 -33.28 21.92
N SER A 465 -22.27 -34.00 20.80
CA SER A 465 -23.36 -34.27 19.85
C SER A 465 -23.73 -35.75 19.76
N GLY A 466 -23.32 -36.55 20.74
CA GLY A 466 -23.54 -38.00 20.76
C GLY A 466 -22.42 -38.79 20.08
N THR A 467 -22.78 -39.94 19.48
CA THR A 467 -21.81 -40.81 18.80
C THR A 467 -22.23 -41.07 17.36
N VAL A 468 -21.27 -41.08 16.44
CA VAL A 468 -21.46 -41.48 15.04
C VAL A 468 -20.47 -42.60 14.75
N ASN A 469 -20.96 -43.74 14.25
CA ASN A 469 -20.15 -44.94 13.99
C ASN A 469 -19.34 -45.43 15.21
N GLY A 470 -19.86 -45.25 16.43
CA GLY A 470 -19.19 -45.63 17.67
C GLY A 470 -18.09 -44.67 18.15
N ALA A 471 -17.81 -43.60 17.40
CA ALA A 471 -16.91 -42.53 17.82
C ALA A 471 -17.71 -41.36 18.41
N ALA A 472 -17.19 -40.73 19.47
CA ALA A 472 -17.77 -39.50 20.03
C ALA A 472 -17.66 -38.35 19.02
N CYS A 473 -18.75 -37.57 18.92
CA CYS A 473 -18.83 -36.43 18.02
C CYS A 473 -19.17 -35.14 18.78
N TYR A 474 -18.69 -34.03 18.23
CA TYR A 474 -18.71 -32.71 18.85
C TYR A 474 -19.18 -31.66 17.85
N ARG A 475 -19.84 -30.61 18.33
CA ARG A 475 -20.07 -29.39 17.56
C ARG A 475 -19.04 -28.34 17.97
N LEU A 476 -18.55 -27.59 16.99
CA LEU A 476 -17.50 -26.60 17.16
C LEU A 476 -17.98 -25.23 16.70
N ARG A 477 -17.69 -24.21 17.49
CA ARG A 477 -17.74 -22.80 17.05
C ARG A 477 -16.43 -22.12 17.42
N LEU A 478 -15.86 -21.37 16.48
CA LEU A 478 -14.50 -20.82 16.59
C LEU A 478 -14.51 -19.29 16.53
N TRP A 479 -13.83 -18.67 17.49
CA TRP A 479 -13.52 -17.24 17.50
C TRP A 479 -12.03 -17.02 17.74
N CYS A 480 -11.45 -16.03 17.09
CA CYS A 480 -10.11 -15.56 17.39
C CYS A 480 -10.16 -14.22 18.10
N ASP A 481 -9.32 -14.06 19.10
CA ASP A 481 -9.06 -12.78 19.77
C ASP A 481 -7.55 -12.48 19.65
N ASP A 482 -7.23 -11.57 18.73
CA ASP A 482 -5.90 -11.04 18.42
C ASP A 482 -5.63 -9.68 19.09
N ALA A 483 -6.25 -9.45 20.26
CA ALA A 483 -6.20 -8.24 21.08
C ALA A 483 -7.02 -7.04 20.57
N ASP A 484 -7.69 -7.17 19.41
CA ASP A 484 -8.71 -6.24 18.91
C ASP A 484 -10.15 -6.73 19.22
N GLY A 485 -10.27 -7.80 20.01
CA GLY A 485 -11.53 -8.41 20.42
C GLY A 485 -11.87 -9.70 19.66
N PRO A 486 -12.79 -10.52 20.19
CA PRO A 486 -13.14 -11.81 19.61
C PRO A 486 -13.90 -11.65 18.28
N ARG A 487 -13.33 -12.15 17.19
CA ARG A 487 -13.93 -12.24 15.86
C ARG A 487 -14.25 -13.70 15.53
N ARG A 488 -15.49 -13.96 15.10
CA ARG A 488 -15.92 -15.29 14.65
C ARG A 488 -15.19 -15.69 13.36
N ILE A 489 -14.71 -16.93 13.29
CA ILE A 489 -14.00 -17.47 12.11
C ILE A 489 -14.79 -18.60 11.44
N SER A 490 -15.58 -19.38 12.19
CA SER A 490 -16.40 -20.44 11.61
C SER A 490 -17.81 -19.95 11.28
N GLU A 491 -18.33 -20.32 10.10
CA GLU A 491 -19.76 -20.18 9.78
C GLU A 491 -20.61 -21.00 10.76
N GLU A 492 -21.92 -20.73 10.80
CA GLU A 492 -22.87 -21.45 11.64
C GLU A 492 -23.15 -22.83 11.04
N ASP A 493 -22.24 -23.77 11.32
CA ASP A 493 -22.34 -25.15 10.88
C ASP A 493 -22.57 -26.08 12.09
N ASP A 494 -23.81 -26.55 12.23
CA ASP A 494 -24.20 -27.50 13.28
C ASP A 494 -23.79 -28.95 12.98
N ARG A 495 -23.01 -29.20 11.93
CA ARG A 495 -22.56 -30.56 11.58
C ARG A 495 -21.66 -31.14 12.69
N PRO A 496 -21.94 -32.37 13.16
CA PRO A 496 -21.11 -33.06 14.13
C PRO A 496 -19.74 -33.43 13.53
N ARG A 497 -18.68 -33.25 14.32
CA ARG A 497 -17.28 -33.55 14.01
C ARG A 497 -16.73 -34.64 14.91
N THR A 498 -15.93 -35.54 14.37
CA THR A 498 -15.07 -36.42 15.17
C THR A 498 -13.95 -35.61 15.85
N ALA A 499 -13.32 -36.15 16.90
CA ALA A 499 -12.16 -35.53 17.56
C ALA A 499 -11.02 -35.18 16.58
N GLN A 500 -10.81 -36.01 15.56
CA GLN A 500 -9.79 -35.78 14.53
C GLN A 500 -10.17 -34.60 13.61
N GLU A 501 -11.41 -34.56 13.13
CA GLU A 501 -11.91 -33.43 12.31
C GLU A 501 -11.86 -32.12 13.09
N ALA A 502 -12.30 -32.14 14.35
CA ALA A 502 -12.25 -31.01 15.26
C ALA A 502 -10.81 -30.49 15.44
N THR A 503 -9.85 -31.39 15.66
CA THR A 503 -8.44 -31.03 15.81
C THR A 503 -7.88 -30.39 14.54
N ARG A 504 -8.25 -30.91 13.38
CA ARG A 504 -7.82 -30.37 12.10
C ARG A 504 -8.36 -28.96 11.86
N GLU A 505 -9.65 -28.73 12.11
CA GLU A 505 -10.25 -27.39 11.99
C GLU A 505 -9.61 -26.39 12.96
N ILE A 506 -9.29 -26.81 14.19
CA ILE A 506 -8.56 -25.99 15.16
C ILE A 506 -7.16 -25.64 14.63
N PHE A 507 -6.41 -26.60 14.09
CA PHE A 507 -5.09 -26.33 13.51
C PHE A 507 -5.15 -25.41 12.29
N ASP A 508 -6.13 -25.60 11.41
CA ASP A 508 -6.33 -24.75 10.23
C ASP A 508 -6.66 -23.30 10.67
N ALA A 509 -7.48 -23.14 11.72
CA ALA A 509 -7.79 -21.84 12.31
C ALA A 509 -6.59 -21.18 13.01
N LEU A 510 -5.64 -21.97 13.55
CA LEU A 510 -4.43 -21.48 14.20
C LEU A 510 -3.30 -21.12 13.22
N ALA A 511 -3.32 -21.63 11.99
CA ALA A 511 -2.25 -21.44 11.01
C ALA A 511 -1.88 -19.95 10.76
N PRO A 512 -2.82 -18.99 10.69
CA PRO A 512 -2.50 -17.57 10.53
C PRO A 512 -1.80 -16.93 11.75
N PHE A 513 -1.94 -17.53 12.94
CA PHE A 513 -1.45 -17.00 14.21
C PHE A 513 -0.14 -17.64 14.68
N HIS A 514 0.42 -18.55 13.88
CA HIS A 514 1.68 -19.17 14.26
C HIS A 514 2.80 -18.11 14.32
N PRO A 515 3.58 -18.06 15.41
CA PRO A 515 4.63 -17.06 15.53
C PRO A 515 5.62 -17.18 14.37
N ARG A 516 5.94 -16.03 13.76
CA ARG A 516 6.88 -15.96 12.63
C ARG A 516 8.32 -16.18 13.07
N GLU A 517 8.60 -15.98 14.36
CA GLU A 517 9.87 -16.28 15.01
C GLU A 517 9.77 -17.60 15.78
N PRO A 518 10.80 -18.46 15.74
CA PRO A 518 10.77 -19.78 16.40
C PRO A 518 10.48 -19.74 17.91
N ASP A 519 10.85 -18.66 18.59
CA ASP A 519 10.74 -18.48 20.04
C ASP A 519 9.58 -17.57 20.47
N GLY A 520 8.70 -17.19 19.53
CA GLY A 520 7.54 -16.34 19.84
C GLY A 520 6.49 -17.06 20.70
N PRO A 521 5.66 -16.32 21.46
CA PRO A 521 4.61 -16.93 22.28
C PRO A 521 3.58 -17.62 21.38
N LEU A 522 3.29 -18.89 21.69
CA LEU A 522 2.29 -19.68 20.97
C LEU A 522 0.87 -19.17 21.28
N PRO A 523 -0.06 -19.23 20.31
CA PRO A 523 -1.45 -18.90 20.56
C PRO A 523 -2.06 -19.87 21.58
N VAL A 524 -2.88 -19.34 22.49
CA VAL A 524 -3.58 -20.15 23.51
C VAL A 524 -4.90 -20.66 22.94
N VAL A 525 -5.18 -21.96 23.09
CA VAL A 525 -6.46 -22.57 22.75
C VAL A 525 -7.32 -22.64 24.02
N ALA A 526 -8.40 -21.88 24.06
CA ALA A 526 -9.34 -21.86 25.17
C ALA A 526 -10.62 -22.62 24.78
N LEU A 527 -10.81 -23.79 25.37
CA LEU A 527 -12.01 -24.61 25.17
C LEU A 527 -13.12 -24.13 26.09
N ILE A 528 -14.21 -23.66 25.50
CA ILE A 528 -15.44 -23.31 26.21
C ILE A 528 -16.35 -24.53 26.23
N VAL A 529 -16.55 -25.11 27.41
CA VAL A 529 -17.29 -26.36 27.60
C VAL A 529 -18.42 -26.20 28.62
N ASP A 530 -19.40 -27.09 28.53
CA ASP A 530 -20.40 -27.29 29.58
C ASP A 530 -19.80 -28.02 30.79
N ARG A 531 -20.60 -28.18 31.85
CA ARG A 531 -20.21 -28.88 33.08
C ARG A 531 -19.64 -30.28 32.85
N ASP A 532 -20.19 -31.03 31.89
CA ASP A 532 -19.80 -32.41 31.63
C ASP A 532 -18.53 -32.50 30.75
N GLY A 533 -18.25 -31.45 29.98
CA GLY A 533 -17.07 -31.32 29.13
C GLY A 533 -15.77 -30.98 29.87
N LEU A 534 -15.81 -30.65 31.17
CA LEU A 534 -14.60 -30.36 31.98
C LEU A 534 -13.58 -31.51 31.97
N GLU A 535 -14.04 -32.76 31.89
CA GLU A 535 -13.18 -33.96 31.90
C GLU A 535 -12.84 -34.46 30.48
N LEU A 536 -13.19 -33.70 29.43
CA LEU A 536 -12.97 -34.10 28.05
C LEU A 536 -11.46 -34.17 27.71
N PRO A 537 -10.96 -35.26 27.10
CA PRO A 537 -9.55 -35.43 26.73
C PRO A 537 -9.14 -34.72 25.44
N ALA A 538 -9.57 -33.48 25.26
CA ALA A 538 -9.27 -32.69 24.06
C ALA A 538 -7.78 -32.39 23.87
N ASP A 539 -7.02 -32.32 24.96
CA ASP A 539 -5.57 -32.18 24.93
C ASP A 539 -4.83 -33.39 24.34
N GLU A 540 -5.47 -34.57 24.33
CA GLU A 540 -4.93 -35.81 23.78
C GLU A 540 -5.39 -36.06 22.33
N TRP A 541 -6.23 -35.18 21.77
CA TRP A 541 -6.72 -35.34 20.40
C TRP A 541 -5.61 -35.19 19.36
N ARG A 542 -5.74 -35.98 18.28
CA ARG A 542 -4.69 -36.19 17.30
C ARG A 542 -5.16 -35.84 15.90
N ASP A 543 -4.30 -35.18 15.14
CA ASP A 543 -4.40 -35.09 13.68
C ASP A 543 -3.30 -35.94 13.01
N SER A 544 -3.71 -36.70 12.00
CA SER A 544 -2.82 -37.54 11.18
C SER A 544 -2.63 -36.97 9.75
N GLY A 545 -3.00 -35.70 9.54
CA GLY A 545 -3.19 -35.06 8.23
C GLY A 545 -1.94 -34.85 7.36
N LEU A 546 -0.72 -34.80 7.91
CA LEU A 546 0.51 -34.68 7.12
C LEU A 546 0.98 -36.05 6.60
N GLY A 547 0.21 -36.65 5.69
CA GLY A 547 0.65 -37.81 4.90
C GLY A 547 1.09 -39.04 5.71
N ARG A 548 0.62 -39.22 6.95
CA ARG A 548 1.06 -40.25 7.92
C ARG A 548 2.52 -40.12 8.42
N VAL A 549 3.20 -39.00 8.18
CA VAL A 549 4.62 -38.81 8.57
C VAL A 549 4.75 -38.31 10.02
N LEU A 550 3.84 -37.43 10.48
CA LEU A 550 3.84 -36.87 11.83
C LEU A 550 2.42 -36.86 12.41
N THR A 551 2.30 -37.33 13.65
CA THR A 551 1.05 -37.26 14.44
C THR A 551 1.13 -36.05 15.35
N ARG A 552 0.27 -35.07 15.11
CA ARG A 552 0.20 -33.83 15.91
C ARG A 552 -0.80 -34.01 17.05
N VAL A 553 -0.45 -33.55 18.25
CA VAL A 553 -1.30 -33.66 19.46
C VAL A 553 -1.62 -32.27 19.95
N LEU A 554 -2.92 -31.94 20.06
CA LEU A 554 -3.38 -30.56 20.28
C LEU A 554 -2.76 -29.92 21.53
N GLY A 555 -2.83 -30.58 22.68
CA GLY A 555 -2.34 -30.05 23.95
C GLY A 555 -0.81 -30.05 24.12
N ALA A 556 -0.06 -30.68 23.21
CA ALA A 556 1.40 -30.63 23.18
C ALA A 556 1.92 -29.56 22.21
N GLU A 557 1.18 -29.32 21.12
CA GLU A 557 1.48 -28.31 20.11
C GLU A 557 1.17 -26.89 20.60
N TYR A 558 0.06 -26.70 21.32
CA TYR A 558 -0.39 -25.37 21.79
C TYR A 558 -0.78 -25.39 23.28
N PRO A 559 -0.59 -24.26 24.01
CA PRO A 559 -1.16 -24.11 25.34
C PRO A 559 -2.68 -24.25 25.27
N LEU A 560 -3.22 -25.30 25.88
CA LEU A 560 -4.65 -25.60 25.89
C LEU A 560 -5.21 -25.48 27.30
N VAL A 561 -6.20 -24.62 27.44
CA VAL A 561 -6.91 -24.30 28.69
C VAL A 561 -8.41 -24.52 28.51
N VAL A 562 -9.12 -24.69 29.61
CA VAL A 562 -10.58 -24.89 29.63
C VAL A 562 -11.24 -23.73 30.38
N ASP A 563 -12.41 -23.29 29.91
CA ASP A 563 -13.30 -22.40 30.65
C ASP A 563 -14.71 -23.00 30.64
N CYS A 564 -15.44 -22.82 31.73
CA CYS A 564 -16.83 -23.28 31.86
C CYS A 564 -17.69 -22.14 32.39
N PRO A 565 -18.18 -21.27 31.49
CA PRO A 565 -18.94 -20.09 31.90
C PRO A 565 -20.30 -20.45 32.53
N GLU A 566 -20.90 -21.59 32.16
CA GLU A 566 -22.14 -22.12 32.78
C GLU A 566 -22.05 -22.15 34.31
N LEU A 567 -20.95 -22.72 34.84
CA LEU A 567 -20.73 -22.81 36.28
C LEU A 567 -20.36 -21.46 36.91
N ARG A 568 -19.65 -20.61 36.18
CA ARG A 568 -19.30 -19.26 36.64
C ARG A 568 -20.56 -18.40 36.79
N GLU A 569 -21.47 -18.49 35.84
CA GLU A 569 -22.75 -17.78 35.83
C GLU A 569 -23.70 -18.28 36.93
N LEU A 570 -23.66 -19.59 37.24
CA LEU A 570 -24.44 -20.17 38.34
C LEU A 570 -24.13 -19.53 39.71
N GLY A 571 -22.91 -19.01 39.91
CA GLY A 571 -22.52 -18.28 41.12
C GLY A 571 -23.12 -16.87 41.26
N GLY A 572 -23.70 -16.33 40.18
CA GLY A 572 -24.31 -15.01 40.12
C GLY A 572 -23.33 -13.84 40.31
N ARG A 573 -23.89 -12.62 40.45
CA ARG A 573 -23.11 -11.36 40.45
C ARG A 573 -22.02 -11.29 41.51
N ARG A 574 -22.22 -11.95 42.66
CA ARG A 574 -21.22 -11.95 43.74
C ARG A 574 -19.98 -12.72 43.31
N SER A 575 -20.13 -13.93 42.79
CA SER A 575 -19.01 -14.73 42.30
C SER A 575 -18.32 -14.06 41.11
N GLU A 576 -19.06 -13.36 40.26
CA GLU A 576 -18.48 -12.59 39.15
C GLU A 576 -17.55 -11.45 39.66
N ALA A 577 -17.97 -10.73 40.69
CA ALA A 577 -17.15 -9.70 41.31
C ALA A 577 -15.88 -10.29 41.97
N GLU A 578 -16.02 -11.42 42.67
CA GLU A 578 -14.89 -12.13 43.27
C GLU A 578 -13.91 -12.63 42.21
N TRP A 579 -14.42 -13.19 41.11
CA TRP A 579 -13.61 -13.63 39.98
C TRP A 579 -12.78 -12.49 39.39
N ARG A 580 -13.41 -11.36 39.07
CA ARG A 580 -12.71 -10.15 38.58
C ARG A 580 -11.67 -9.64 39.59
N GLN A 581 -11.98 -9.70 40.89
CA GLN A 581 -11.06 -9.27 41.94
C GLN A 581 -9.86 -10.22 42.09
N ARG A 582 -10.08 -11.54 42.07
CA ARG A 582 -9.03 -12.57 42.11
C ARG A 582 -8.15 -12.49 40.88
N TRP A 583 -8.72 -12.26 39.70
CA TRP A 583 -7.97 -12.05 38.47
C TRP A 583 -7.05 -10.82 38.54
N LYS A 584 -7.54 -9.69 39.04
CA LYS A 584 -6.71 -8.48 39.24
C LYS A 584 -5.52 -8.70 40.18
N ARG A 585 -5.63 -9.68 41.09
CA ARG A 585 -4.58 -10.05 42.05
C ARG A 585 -3.94 -11.38 41.71
N LEU A 586 -3.99 -11.81 40.44
CA LEU A 586 -3.53 -13.15 40.06
C LEU A 586 -2.08 -13.42 40.49
N ASP A 587 -1.19 -12.44 40.32
CA ASP A 587 0.24 -12.56 40.66
C ASP A 587 0.53 -12.48 42.17
N GLU A 588 -0.36 -11.89 42.95
CA GLU A 588 -0.26 -11.72 44.42
C GLU A 588 -1.17 -12.69 45.19
N GLY A 589 -1.97 -13.47 44.47
CA GLY A 589 -3.04 -14.31 45.00
C GLY A 589 -2.50 -15.56 45.68
N GLY A 590 -3.28 -16.07 46.64
CA GLY A 590 -2.96 -17.31 47.32
C GLY A 590 -3.17 -18.52 46.42
N VAL A 591 -2.38 -19.58 46.65
CA VAL A 591 -2.58 -20.90 46.05
C VAL A 591 -3.15 -21.84 47.12
N LEU A 592 -4.24 -22.52 46.81
CA LEU A 592 -4.80 -23.58 47.65
C LEU A 592 -4.51 -24.94 47.04
N GLU A 593 -3.80 -25.79 47.76
CA GLU A 593 -3.56 -27.18 47.38
C GLU A 593 -4.54 -28.11 48.10
N VAL A 594 -5.37 -28.81 47.33
CA VAL A 594 -6.35 -29.77 47.83
C VAL A 594 -5.83 -31.18 47.56
N THR A 595 -5.10 -31.74 48.53
CA THR A 595 -4.39 -33.03 48.39
C THR A 595 -4.94 -34.15 49.29
N HIS A 596 -5.85 -33.82 50.23
CA HIS A 596 -6.36 -34.79 51.20
C HIS A 596 -7.50 -35.62 50.59
N PRO A 597 -7.40 -36.97 50.53
CA PRO A 597 -8.41 -37.81 49.88
C PRO A 597 -9.81 -37.76 50.50
N GLY A 598 -9.94 -37.28 51.74
CA GLY A 598 -11.21 -37.15 52.45
C GLY A 598 -11.83 -35.75 52.39
N THR A 599 -11.19 -34.79 51.73
CA THR A 599 -11.71 -33.43 51.59
C THR A 599 -12.96 -33.42 50.74
N ASP A 600 -14.02 -32.80 51.25
CA ASP A 600 -15.27 -32.62 50.54
C ASP A 600 -15.38 -31.21 49.92
N GLN A 601 -16.39 -31.02 49.04
CA GLN A 601 -16.63 -29.73 48.38
C GLN A 601 -17.01 -28.60 49.36
N ASN A 602 -17.62 -28.92 50.51
CA ASN A 602 -18.09 -27.93 51.49
C ASN A 602 -16.91 -27.36 52.29
N GLU A 603 -15.92 -28.19 52.61
CA GLU A 603 -14.66 -27.78 53.22
C GLU A 603 -13.91 -26.80 52.32
N VAL A 604 -13.77 -27.15 51.03
CA VAL A 604 -13.14 -26.25 50.03
C VAL A 604 -13.92 -24.95 49.89
N TYR A 605 -15.25 -25.00 49.83
CA TYR A 605 -16.09 -23.81 49.83
C TYR A 605 -15.84 -22.92 51.05
N GLY A 606 -15.78 -23.51 52.25
CA GLY A 606 -15.51 -22.79 53.50
C GLY A 606 -14.16 -22.05 53.47
N VAL A 607 -13.09 -22.72 53.04
CA VAL A 607 -11.76 -22.12 52.89
C VAL A 607 -11.76 -20.96 51.89
N LEU A 608 -12.43 -21.13 50.74
CA LEU A 608 -12.49 -20.08 49.71
C LEU A 608 -13.32 -18.86 50.14
N MET A 609 -14.28 -19.04 51.05
CA MET A 609 -15.05 -17.94 51.64
C MET A 609 -14.25 -17.20 52.73
N GLU A 610 -13.45 -17.92 53.51
CA GLU A 610 -12.54 -17.32 54.51
C GLU A 610 -11.39 -16.57 53.82
N GLN A 611 -10.78 -17.18 52.80
CA GLN A 611 -9.58 -16.70 52.13
C GLN A 611 -9.90 -16.20 50.71
N ARG A 612 -10.55 -15.03 50.63
CA ARG A 612 -11.05 -14.47 49.36
C ARG A 612 -9.96 -14.13 48.32
N HIS A 613 -8.70 -14.05 48.74
CA HIS A 613 -7.54 -13.74 47.90
C HIS A 613 -6.96 -14.95 47.15
N ILE A 614 -7.44 -16.18 47.41
CA ILE A 614 -7.03 -17.36 46.68
C ILE A 614 -7.48 -17.23 45.23
N ALA A 615 -6.52 -17.14 44.31
CA ALA A 615 -6.76 -17.02 42.87
C ALA A 615 -6.46 -18.32 42.12
N GLN A 616 -5.74 -19.25 42.75
CA GLN A 616 -5.33 -20.51 42.19
C GLN A 616 -5.71 -21.68 43.10
N VAL A 617 -6.27 -22.74 42.53
CA VAL A 617 -6.52 -24.01 43.24
C VAL A 617 -5.85 -25.17 42.49
N MET A 618 -5.08 -25.98 43.20
CA MET A 618 -4.51 -27.23 42.69
C MET A 618 -5.24 -28.41 43.34
N VAL A 619 -5.84 -29.29 42.54
CA VAL A 619 -6.67 -30.40 43.01
C VAL A 619 -5.97 -31.73 42.71
N ASP A 620 -5.59 -32.44 43.77
CA ASP A 620 -4.94 -33.75 43.75
C ASP A 620 -5.68 -34.71 44.70
N VAL A 621 -6.90 -35.07 44.31
CA VAL A 621 -7.79 -35.99 45.05
C VAL A 621 -8.31 -37.08 44.11
N PRO A 622 -8.81 -38.21 44.65
CA PRO A 622 -9.40 -39.28 43.84
C PRO A 622 -10.55 -38.78 42.94
N SER A 623 -10.74 -39.45 41.79
CA SER A 623 -11.71 -39.08 40.76
C SER A 623 -13.15 -38.91 41.27
N ALA A 624 -13.55 -39.66 42.30
CA ALA A 624 -14.89 -39.58 42.90
C ALA A 624 -15.22 -38.20 43.51
N ALA A 625 -14.25 -37.48 44.06
CA ALA A 625 -14.45 -36.17 44.71
C ALA A 625 -14.01 -34.97 43.85
N ARG A 626 -13.10 -35.20 42.90
CA ARG A 626 -12.44 -34.17 42.08
C ARG A 626 -13.42 -33.26 41.33
N SER A 627 -14.38 -33.85 40.62
CA SER A 627 -15.33 -33.10 39.79
C SER A 627 -16.17 -32.11 40.63
N ALA A 628 -16.67 -32.55 41.79
CA ALA A 628 -17.43 -31.72 42.71
C ALA A 628 -16.61 -30.52 43.25
N ILE A 629 -15.35 -30.76 43.58
CA ILE A 629 -14.42 -29.71 44.06
C ILE A 629 -14.12 -28.70 42.95
N VAL A 630 -13.75 -29.15 41.74
CA VAL A 630 -13.45 -28.26 40.60
C VAL A 630 -14.65 -27.38 40.26
N GLN A 631 -15.85 -27.96 40.21
CA GLN A 631 -17.08 -27.21 39.92
C GLN A 631 -17.38 -26.19 41.02
N THR A 632 -17.17 -26.54 42.29
CA THR A 632 -17.36 -25.60 43.40
C THR A 632 -16.38 -24.42 43.29
N CYS A 633 -15.11 -24.67 42.94
CA CYS A 633 -14.11 -23.62 42.70
C CYS A 633 -14.55 -22.66 41.58
N LEU A 634 -15.09 -23.18 40.47
CA LEU A 634 -15.61 -22.38 39.35
C LEU A 634 -16.80 -21.52 39.79
N VAL A 635 -17.78 -22.11 40.50
CA VAL A 635 -18.99 -21.43 40.98
C VAL A 635 -18.67 -20.29 41.93
N VAL A 636 -17.62 -20.41 42.75
CA VAL A 636 -17.18 -19.32 43.65
C VAL A 636 -16.21 -18.33 43.01
N GLY A 637 -15.94 -18.45 41.71
CA GLY A 637 -15.14 -17.49 40.95
C GLY A 637 -13.62 -17.66 41.13
N VAL A 638 -13.10 -18.87 41.33
CA VAL A 638 -11.65 -19.12 41.21
C VAL A 638 -11.27 -19.09 39.72
N PRO A 639 -10.35 -18.20 39.28
CA PRO A 639 -10.01 -18.08 37.86
C PRO A 639 -9.09 -19.19 37.34
N VAL A 640 -8.20 -19.74 38.18
CA VAL A 640 -7.20 -20.72 37.77
C VAL A 640 -7.33 -21.98 38.61
N ILE A 641 -7.63 -23.11 37.97
CA ILE A 641 -7.77 -24.41 38.64
C ILE A 641 -6.96 -25.43 37.86
N LEU A 642 -6.09 -26.18 38.53
CA LEU A 642 -5.31 -27.24 37.92
C LEU A 642 -5.66 -28.56 38.58
N TRP A 643 -5.95 -29.59 37.79
CA TRP A 643 -6.13 -30.95 38.28
C TRP A 643 -5.55 -31.97 37.30
N ASP A 644 -5.49 -33.21 37.74
CA ASP A 644 -5.04 -34.34 36.95
C ASP A 644 -6.20 -35.31 36.73
N ARG A 645 -6.47 -35.67 35.47
CA ARG A 645 -7.51 -36.66 35.15
C ARG A 645 -7.11 -38.08 35.51
N SER A 646 -5.82 -38.35 35.67
CA SER A 646 -5.34 -39.69 36.02
C SER A 646 -5.80 -40.10 37.43
N ASP A 647 -6.02 -41.40 37.63
CA ASP A 647 -6.43 -41.96 38.93
C ASP A 647 -5.25 -42.17 39.90
N THR A 648 -4.06 -41.63 39.60
CA THR A 648 -2.88 -41.81 40.45
C THR A 648 -2.92 -40.86 41.64
N CYS A 649 -2.91 -41.40 42.87
CA CYS A 649 -2.69 -40.60 44.07
C CYS A 649 -1.33 -39.90 44.01
N ARG A 650 -1.27 -38.61 44.38
CA ARG A 650 -0.07 -37.75 44.33
C ARG A 650 0.32 -37.38 42.90
N SER A 651 -0.52 -36.59 42.24
CA SER A 651 -0.34 -36.16 40.86
C SER A 651 1.09 -35.65 40.58
N PRO A 652 1.83 -36.28 39.65
CA PRO A 652 3.14 -35.81 39.23
C PRO A 652 3.08 -34.44 38.56
N VAL A 653 1.92 -34.04 38.02
CA VAL A 653 1.70 -32.72 37.42
C VAL A 653 1.79 -31.64 38.47
N VAL A 654 1.00 -31.75 39.54
CA VAL A 654 0.86 -30.71 40.58
C VAL A 654 2.24 -30.40 41.17
N ARG A 655 3.06 -31.45 41.39
CA ARG A 655 4.45 -31.30 41.84
C ARG A 655 5.37 -30.66 40.80
N HIS A 656 5.19 -30.98 39.51
CA HIS A 656 6.05 -30.46 38.44
C HIS A 656 5.85 -28.96 38.20
N VAL A 657 4.61 -28.48 38.38
CA VAL A 657 4.26 -27.08 38.16
C VAL A 657 4.18 -26.27 39.45
N ALA A 658 4.43 -26.90 40.61
CA ALA A 658 4.59 -26.21 41.88
C ALA A 658 5.71 -25.16 41.76
N GLY A 659 5.39 -23.90 42.08
CA GLY A 659 6.34 -22.78 42.00
C GLY A 659 6.52 -22.17 40.60
N VAL A 660 5.81 -22.65 39.58
CA VAL A 660 5.75 -21.96 38.28
C VAL A 660 4.91 -20.68 38.44
N PRO A 661 5.37 -19.52 37.92
CA PRO A 661 4.56 -18.30 37.93
C PRO A 661 3.19 -18.55 37.28
N VAL A 662 2.12 -18.06 37.90
CA VAL A 662 0.74 -18.33 37.47
C VAL A 662 0.50 -18.03 35.99
N ARG A 663 1.08 -16.93 35.46
CA ARG A 663 0.99 -16.54 34.05
C ARG A 663 1.73 -17.45 33.08
N SER A 664 2.65 -18.27 33.59
CA SER A 664 3.40 -19.26 32.81
C SER A 664 2.78 -20.66 32.87
N LEU A 665 1.69 -20.86 33.63
CA LEU A 665 1.05 -22.17 33.77
C LEU A 665 0.53 -22.77 32.46
N PRO A 666 -0.12 -22.04 31.55
CA PRO A 666 -0.58 -22.62 30.27
C PRO A 666 0.57 -23.24 29.47
N GLU A 667 1.71 -22.54 29.41
CA GLU A 667 2.91 -23.01 28.71
C GLU A 667 3.60 -24.15 29.46
N ALA A 668 3.67 -24.09 30.80
CA ALA A 668 4.22 -25.17 31.61
C ALA A 668 3.41 -26.48 31.47
N VAL A 669 2.08 -26.39 31.40
CA VAL A 669 1.18 -27.52 31.17
C VAL A 669 1.37 -28.09 29.75
N ARG A 670 1.47 -27.23 28.72
CA ARG A 670 1.81 -27.66 27.36
C ARG A 670 3.14 -28.41 27.32
N MET A 671 4.16 -27.87 27.96
CA MET A 671 5.49 -28.48 28.05
C MET A 671 5.45 -29.83 28.78
N TYR A 672 4.64 -29.96 29.83
CA TYR A 672 4.40 -31.24 30.51
C TYR A 672 3.79 -32.26 29.55
N ARG A 673 2.73 -31.89 28.82
CA ARG A 673 2.07 -32.76 27.82
C ARG A 673 3.03 -33.19 26.71
N ALA A 674 3.90 -32.30 26.24
CA ALA A 674 4.96 -32.64 25.29
C ALA A 674 5.97 -33.64 25.87
N LYS A 675 6.37 -33.48 27.15
CA LYS A 675 7.22 -34.44 27.85
C LYS A 675 6.56 -35.80 28.02
N THR A 676 5.24 -35.87 28.23
CA THR A 676 4.49 -37.14 28.24
C THR A 676 4.60 -37.90 26.92
N LEU A 677 4.66 -37.20 25.77
CA LEU A 677 4.88 -37.85 24.48
C LEU A 677 6.32 -38.36 24.32
N GLN A 678 7.30 -37.65 24.88
CA GLN A 678 8.72 -38.01 24.80
C GLN A 678 9.09 -39.13 25.79
N ARG A 679 8.55 -39.08 27.01
CA ARG A 679 8.90 -39.90 28.17
C ARG A 679 7.63 -40.26 28.97
N PRO A 680 6.78 -41.15 28.43
CA PRO A 680 5.48 -41.46 29.04
C PRO A 680 5.57 -42.13 30.42
N GLU A 681 6.67 -42.85 30.70
CA GLU A 681 6.90 -43.50 32.00
C GLU A 681 7.27 -42.50 33.10
N ASP A 682 7.95 -41.40 32.76
CA ASP A 682 8.37 -40.36 33.70
C ASP A 682 7.27 -39.30 33.93
N PHE A 683 6.37 -39.13 32.96
CA PHE A 683 5.35 -38.08 32.93
C PHE A 683 3.95 -38.68 32.73
N THR A 684 3.45 -39.39 33.75
CA THR A 684 2.21 -40.18 33.67
C THR A 684 0.93 -39.36 33.84
N GLY A 685 1.01 -38.11 34.31
CA GLY A 685 -0.18 -37.31 34.59
C GLY A 685 -0.91 -36.81 33.34
N ARG A 686 -2.16 -36.36 33.53
CA ARG A 686 -3.05 -35.79 32.51
C ARG A 686 -3.59 -34.44 33.01
N PRO A 687 -2.76 -33.38 32.93
CA PRO A 687 -3.12 -32.08 33.45
C PRO A 687 -4.32 -31.46 32.71
N VAL A 688 -5.25 -30.88 33.45
CA VAL A 688 -6.27 -29.97 32.94
C VAL A 688 -6.16 -28.66 33.69
N LEU A 689 -6.12 -27.57 32.93
CA LEU A 689 -5.97 -26.22 33.45
C LEU A 689 -7.19 -25.40 33.06
N THR A 690 -7.97 -25.00 34.05
CA THR A 690 -8.95 -23.93 33.89
C THR A 690 -8.23 -22.59 33.84
N TRP A 691 -8.61 -21.75 32.87
CA TRP A 691 -8.10 -20.39 32.71
C TRP A 691 -9.22 -19.42 32.35
N ALA A 692 -9.89 -18.89 33.37
CA ALA A 692 -10.98 -17.92 33.22
C ALA A 692 -10.44 -16.49 33.31
N ASP A 693 -10.02 -15.93 32.17
CA ASP A 693 -9.48 -14.57 32.06
C ASP A 693 -10.59 -13.51 32.18
N ALA A 694 -10.55 -12.70 33.24
CA ALA A 694 -11.57 -11.68 33.51
C ALA A 694 -11.37 -10.39 32.72
N ASP A 695 -10.17 -10.14 32.19
CA ASP A 695 -9.90 -9.00 31.31
C ASP A 695 -10.33 -9.31 29.87
N ARG A 696 -10.53 -10.59 29.55
CA ARG A 696 -10.95 -11.07 28.24
C ARG A 696 -12.17 -12.01 28.36
N PRO A 697 -13.36 -11.50 28.73
CA PRO A 697 -14.54 -12.34 28.94
C PRO A 697 -15.01 -13.05 27.66
N ASP A 698 -15.86 -14.06 27.85
CA ASP A 698 -16.52 -14.83 26.79
C ASP A 698 -17.38 -13.90 25.89
N PRO A 699 -17.28 -13.99 24.55
CA PRO A 699 -18.10 -13.21 23.61
C PRO A 699 -19.59 -13.57 23.54
N ARG A 700 -20.02 -14.73 24.05
CA ARG A 700 -21.41 -15.22 23.92
C ARG A 700 -22.52 -14.21 24.29
N PRO A 701 -22.44 -13.43 25.39
CA PRO A 701 -23.53 -12.51 25.75
C PRO A 701 -23.67 -11.29 24.83
N GLN A 702 -22.76 -11.05 23.88
CA GLN A 702 -22.83 -9.87 22.98
C GLN A 702 -23.43 -10.15 21.60
N LEU A 703 -23.66 -11.40 21.22
CA LEU A 703 -24.02 -11.76 19.84
C LEU A 703 -25.41 -12.41 19.68
N GLU A 704 -26.15 -12.67 20.76
CA GLU A 704 -27.58 -13.05 20.68
C GLU A 704 -28.53 -11.84 20.51
N LEU A 705 -28.01 -10.61 20.49
CA LEU A 705 -28.80 -9.37 20.36
C LEU A 705 -28.65 -8.65 19.01
N ALA A 706 -27.99 -9.23 18.02
CA ALA A 706 -27.96 -8.70 16.67
C ALA A 706 -29.05 -9.35 15.81
N ASP A 707 -30.31 -8.98 16.07
CA ASP A 707 -31.43 -9.29 15.17
C ASP A 707 -31.26 -8.56 13.82
N PRO A 708 -31.74 -9.16 12.71
CA PRO A 708 -31.44 -8.75 11.34
C PRO A 708 -32.36 -7.62 10.87
N THR A 709 -31.93 -6.38 11.05
CA THR A 709 -32.48 -5.25 10.28
C THR A 709 -31.38 -4.24 10.04
N GLU A 710 -30.68 -4.38 8.92
CA GLU A 710 -30.13 -3.26 8.13
C GLU A 710 -29.49 -3.83 6.86
N SER A 711 -30.34 -4.15 5.89
CA SER A 711 -29.97 -4.20 4.48
C SER A 711 -31.05 -3.44 3.72
N LEU A 712 -30.86 -2.12 3.61
CA LEU A 712 -31.41 -1.26 2.56
C LEU A 712 -30.43 -0.13 2.30
#